data_AF-A0AAE9SLM7-F1
#
_entry.id   AF-A0AAE9SLM7-F1
#
_cell.length_a   1.000
_cell.length_b   1.000
_cell.length_c   1.000
_cell.angle_alpha   90.00
_cell.angle_beta   90.00
_cell.angle_gamma   90.00
#
_symmetry.space_group_name_H-M   'P 1'
#
loop_
_entity.id
_entity.type
_entity.pdbx_description
1 polymer ?
#
loop_
_entity_poly.entity_id
_entity_poly.type
_entity_poly.pdbx_seq_one_letter_code
_entity_poly.pdbx_strand_id
1 'polypeptide(L)'
;MKKILLITTAVITLAAFFAGCKNPVGSNSVPSSPQQGGGSGRGSNPVKITITVAGDTNAVPKADGNTFPVTVGTKWDDIRVLADSKIDYTPGYENVVWKFNDASGAVISAGHRFNTNVTVYSVSKRPEKQPVKVTITIAGDPQVIHKGQNYTFKVDKGETWAHIKTRAADTIGYAEGFENDTWKLTDASGTEILPDYKFEANTTVYTVSKKIAVTITVQGDTNVLYRVAGDVSFPAYYGDTWSTLKSQAERKIKYKPNYENKDWKLNSSAGEALIGTHKFTANTVVFAEPKRKDVKITVTGDSRVTVTPPAAIKVPKGTKFSAIKTKIESKVSCPADFIIKQWKKDNASGRVIHDHTPFGTDTTLYAEIKSVNVTITIQGSAHVHIDTDNNIIRPNGETWKNIKNFAKSKVTCDPGYIVSAWKKGGTSGIPLADVDAFEEDTIVYAAEQAVTVPESAAVTPPVGGITGHAVSYALPGADASWKGVFVDGRTVNLNPYKIGKYEVTVELWNEVYYWAKENGYLFDFEPDSEDTPTEDDQPMANINWRDCIAWCNAYTEMCFGSKDECVYLNGSASGDVIKDGAANGDSAYCNFSKKGFRLPTEAEWEYAARYQGADSTNAENYGNGIYLTKLDSASGSVKPIGFQGMTPPTGETYETLRDETARVAIFNKWWDGTATAFVTQTPPVTDRANVGSKAANKLGLCDMSGNVAEWCWDLYKATVTSSTDAYPAGPFPNYDTKRVVRGGNWSESTGQAVYDCMTGKRKMNYSSQADPIRGFRLVWKE
;
A
#
# COMPACT_ATOMS: atom_id res chain seq x y z
N MET A 1 3.71 11.62 -35.44
CA MET A 1 3.41 11.22 -36.83
C MET A 1 2.47 12.25 -37.46
N LYS A 2 2.14 12.12 -38.76
CA LYS A 2 1.30 13.02 -39.61
C LYS A 2 0.03 13.54 -38.90
N LYS A 3 -0.53 14.73 -39.19
CA LYS A 3 -0.78 15.38 -40.51
C LYS A 3 -0.57 16.92 -40.56
N ILE A 4 -0.65 17.45 -41.79
CA ILE A 4 -0.58 18.85 -42.31
C ILE A 4 -1.80 18.97 -43.30
N LEU A 5 -2.49 20.08 -43.62
CA LEU A 5 -2.19 21.48 -44.05
C LEU A 5 -3.41 22.39 -43.62
N LEU A 6 -3.45 23.73 -43.42
CA LEU A 6 -2.74 24.98 -43.78
C LEU A 6 -3.33 25.83 -44.95
N ILE A 7 -4.09 26.89 -44.63
CA ILE A 7 -4.47 28.08 -45.47
C ILE A 7 -5.24 27.77 -46.81
N THR A 8 -5.74 28.71 -47.65
CA THR A 8 -5.50 30.16 -47.86
C THR A 8 -6.71 30.97 -48.41
N THR A 9 -6.66 32.30 -48.19
CA THR A 9 -7.40 33.49 -48.67
C THR A 9 -8.01 33.56 -50.09
N ALA A 10 -9.18 34.23 -50.20
CA ALA A 10 -9.64 35.14 -51.29
C ALA A 10 -10.75 36.06 -50.69
N VAL A 11 -10.87 37.39 -50.85
CA VAL A 11 -10.79 38.35 -51.98
C VAL A 11 -11.96 38.26 -52.97
N ILE A 12 -12.83 39.28 -52.99
CA ILE A 12 -13.37 40.01 -54.19
C ILE A 12 -14.43 41.04 -53.76
N THR A 13 -14.47 42.18 -54.46
CA THR A 13 -15.47 43.27 -54.35
C THR A 13 -16.64 43.10 -55.31
N LEU A 14 -17.83 43.60 -54.96
CA LEU A 14 -18.68 44.30 -55.95
C LEU A 14 -19.68 45.27 -55.31
N ALA A 15 -19.95 46.38 -56.01
CA ALA A 15 -21.08 47.28 -55.80
C ALA A 15 -21.66 47.66 -57.18
N ALA A 16 -22.95 47.97 -57.27
CA ALA A 16 -23.58 48.31 -58.54
C ALA A 16 -24.81 49.22 -58.37
N PHE A 17 -24.87 50.28 -59.17
CA PHE A 17 -26.07 50.70 -59.91
C PHE A 17 -25.68 51.50 -61.17
N PHE A 18 -26.62 51.73 -62.07
CA PHE A 18 -26.35 51.92 -63.51
C PHE A 18 -26.02 53.37 -63.98
N ALA A 19 -25.48 53.43 -65.20
CA ALA A 19 -24.90 54.60 -65.85
C ALA A 19 -25.91 55.59 -66.49
N GLY A 20 -25.42 56.79 -66.80
CA GLY A 20 -26.00 57.75 -67.73
C GLY A 20 -24.90 58.63 -68.35
N CYS A 21 -24.90 58.81 -69.67
CA CYS A 21 -23.73 59.31 -70.41
C CYS A 21 -23.92 60.71 -71.03
N LYS A 22 -22.96 61.64 -70.86
CA LYS A 22 -22.15 62.21 -71.98
C LYS A 22 -21.14 63.31 -71.56
N ASN A 23 -20.06 63.38 -72.34
CA ASN A 23 -18.98 64.39 -72.45
C ASN A 23 -19.46 65.74 -73.07
N PRO A 24 -18.63 66.80 -73.29
CA PRO A 24 -17.14 66.93 -73.17
C PRO A 24 -16.59 68.24 -72.51
N VAL A 25 -15.26 68.45 -72.61
CA VAL A 25 -14.46 69.72 -72.48
C VAL A 25 -14.20 70.24 -71.05
N GLY A 26 -13.00 70.74 -70.66
CA GLY A 26 -11.69 70.69 -71.34
C GLY A 26 -10.61 71.64 -70.75
N SER A 27 -9.57 71.06 -70.11
CA SER A 27 -8.16 71.53 -69.93
C SER A 27 -7.74 72.99 -69.56
N ASN A 28 -6.92 73.08 -68.50
CA ASN A 28 -5.63 73.84 -68.37
C ASN A 28 -5.50 75.32 -67.89
N SER A 29 -4.80 75.45 -66.75
CA SER A 29 -3.65 76.34 -66.39
C SER A 29 -3.68 77.90 -66.37
N VAL A 30 -3.38 78.45 -65.17
CA VAL A 30 -2.48 79.59 -64.77
C VAL A 30 -1.50 80.23 -65.80
N PRO A 31 -0.89 81.44 -65.57
CA PRO A 31 -1.07 82.47 -64.48
C PRO A 31 -0.96 83.99 -64.90
N SER A 32 -1.02 84.91 -63.91
CA SER A 32 -0.27 86.20 -63.76
C SER A 32 -0.82 87.60 -64.21
N SER A 33 -0.34 88.62 -63.45
CA SER A 33 -0.57 90.08 -63.24
C SER A 33 -0.43 91.09 -64.44
N PRO A 34 -0.29 92.46 -64.28
CA PRO A 34 -1.15 93.52 -63.68
C PRO A 34 -1.29 94.86 -64.52
N GLN A 35 -1.88 95.95 -63.92
CA GLN A 35 -1.51 97.41 -64.06
C GLN A 35 -2.25 98.44 -65.02
N GLN A 36 -2.62 99.62 -64.45
CA GLN A 36 -2.71 101.06 -64.91
C GLN A 36 -3.37 101.62 -66.22
N GLY A 37 -4.00 102.83 -66.08
CA GLY A 37 -4.13 103.94 -67.10
C GLY A 37 -5.38 103.98 -68.02
N GLY A 38 -5.88 105.09 -68.62
CA GLY A 38 -5.67 106.56 -68.44
C GLY A 38 -6.13 107.47 -69.64
N GLY A 39 -6.98 108.50 -69.43
CA GLY A 39 -7.41 109.55 -70.43
C GLY A 39 -8.77 109.33 -71.16
N SER A 40 -9.30 110.12 -72.12
CA SER A 40 -9.30 111.57 -72.50
C SER A 40 -10.09 111.77 -73.84
N GLY A 41 -10.68 112.90 -74.34
CA GLY A 41 -10.96 114.29 -73.88
C GLY A 41 -11.54 115.20 -75.03
N ARG A 42 -12.16 116.38 -74.74
CA ARG A 42 -12.84 117.40 -75.62
C ARG A 42 -14.19 117.01 -76.27
N GLY A 43 -15.20 117.90 -76.47
CA GLY A 43 -15.45 119.27 -75.93
C GLY A 43 -16.51 120.11 -76.71
N SER A 44 -17.43 120.80 -76.02
CA SER A 44 -18.35 121.85 -76.56
C SER A 44 -18.96 122.73 -75.44
N ASN A 45 -19.52 123.91 -75.78
CA ASN A 45 -20.08 124.87 -74.80
C ASN A 45 -21.50 124.46 -74.33
N PRO A 46 -21.78 124.35 -73.02
CA PRO A 46 -23.00 123.67 -72.55
C PRO A 46 -24.10 124.57 -71.95
N VAL A 47 -25.35 124.11 -72.08
CA VAL A 47 -26.58 124.71 -71.52
C VAL A 47 -26.55 124.71 -69.98
N LYS A 48 -27.27 125.66 -69.34
CA LYS A 48 -27.40 125.75 -67.87
C LYS A 48 -28.84 125.61 -67.37
N ILE A 49 -28.95 125.17 -66.13
CA ILE A 49 -30.16 124.93 -65.33
C ILE A 49 -29.94 125.44 -63.90
N THR A 50 -31.00 125.63 -63.12
CA THR A 50 -30.92 126.13 -61.73
C THR A 50 -31.25 125.04 -60.71
N ILE A 51 -30.38 124.87 -59.72
CA ILE A 51 -30.63 124.04 -58.54
C ILE A 51 -31.10 124.93 -57.38
N THR A 52 -32.12 124.49 -56.66
CA THR A 52 -32.66 125.14 -55.46
C THR A 52 -32.38 124.29 -54.22
N VAL A 53 -32.01 124.89 -53.10
CA VAL A 53 -31.67 124.19 -51.85
C VAL A 53 -32.76 124.35 -50.79
N ALA A 54 -33.13 123.25 -50.16
CA ALA A 54 -34.15 123.10 -49.13
C ALA A 54 -33.68 122.14 -48.02
N GLY A 55 -34.42 122.01 -46.92
CA GLY A 55 -34.12 121.04 -45.87
C GLY A 55 -35.15 121.00 -44.74
N ASP A 56 -34.89 120.11 -43.77
CA ASP A 56 -35.74 119.90 -42.59
C ASP A 56 -35.73 121.10 -41.61
N THR A 57 -36.52 121.00 -40.54
CA THR A 57 -36.66 122.08 -39.53
C THR A 57 -35.37 122.42 -38.78
N ASN A 58 -34.31 121.63 -38.92
CA ASN A 58 -32.97 121.86 -38.37
C ASN A 58 -31.92 122.06 -39.48
N ALA A 59 -32.32 122.16 -40.75
CA ALA A 59 -31.48 122.34 -41.93
C ALA A 59 -32.10 123.42 -42.86
N VAL A 60 -31.88 124.70 -42.54
CA VAL A 60 -32.63 125.83 -43.11
C VAL A 60 -31.83 126.50 -44.24
N PRO A 61 -32.44 126.78 -45.42
CA PRO A 61 -31.74 127.46 -46.52
C PRO A 61 -31.35 128.90 -46.21
N LYS A 62 -30.23 129.34 -46.77
CA LYS A 62 -29.67 130.69 -46.51
C LYS A 62 -30.47 131.80 -47.18
N ALA A 63 -30.68 132.87 -46.40
CA ALA A 63 -31.42 134.06 -46.83
C ALA A 63 -30.70 134.90 -47.91
N ASP A 64 -29.40 134.67 -48.13
CA ASP A 64 -28.61 135.33 -49.20
C ASP A 64 -28.86 134.75 -50.60
N GLY A 65 -29.73 133.73 -50.72
CA GLY A 65 -30.16 133.12 -51.97
C GLY A 65 -29.81 131.63 -52.01
N ASN A 66 -30.83 130.79 -51.89
CA ASN A 66 -30.73 129.32 -51.85
C ASN A 66 -30.67 128.65 -53.24
N THR A 67 -30.38 129.39 -54.32
CA THR A 67 -30.33 128.83 -55.68
C THR A 67 -28.98 129.09 -56.34
N PHE A 68 -28.56 128.19 -57.25
CA PHE A 68 -27.36 128.39 -58.06
C PHE A 68 -27.46 127.72 -59.44
N PRO A 69 -26.90 128.34 -60.50
CA PRO A 69 -26.93 127.78 -61.86
C PRO A 69 -25.80 126.78 -62.09
N VAL A 70 -26.15 125.58 -62.55
CA VAL A 70 -25.22 124.51 -62.95
C VAL A 70 -25.38 124.18 -64.44
N THR A 71 -24.43 123.45 -65.01
CA THR A 71 -24.53 123.00 -66.40
C THR A 71 -25.40 121.74 -66.51
N VAL A 72 -26.18 121.63 -67.59
CA VAL A 72 -26.94 120.41 -67.94
C VAL A 72 -25.98 119.21 -68.00
N GLY A 73 -26.30 118.17 -67.25
CA GLY A 73 -25.49 116.97 -67.09
C GLY A 73 -24.50 116.98 -65.91
N THR A 74 -24.39 118.05 -65.11
CA THR A 74 -23.49 118.09 -63.93
C THR A 74 -23.92 117.06 -62.88
N LYS A 75 -22.98 116.36 -62.21
CA LYS A 75 -23.33 115.38 -61.18
C LYS A 75 -23.65 116.02 -59.83
N TRP A 76 -24.30 115.25 -58.95
CA TRP A 76 -24.53 115.63 -57.56
C TRP A 76 -23.25 115.78 -56.73
N ASP A 77 -22.33 114.82 -56.72
CA ASP A 77 -21.08 114.97 -55.95
C ASP A 77 -20.28 116.21 -56.35
N ASP A 78 -20.25 116.55 -57.64
CA ASP A 78 -19.57 117.73 -58.19
C ASP A 78 -20.13 119.06 -57.61
N ILE A 79 -21.36 119.06 -57.09
CA ILE A 79 -22.06 120.25 -56.58
C ILE A 79 -22.59 120.12 -55.15
N ARG A 80 -22.43 118.96 -54.48
CA ARG A 80 -22.97 118.73 -53.14
C ARG A 80 -22.44 119.75 -52.14
N VAL A 81 -21.15 120.11 -52.23
CA VAL A 81 -20.52 121.13 -51.38
C VAL A 81 -21.09 122.53 -51.65
N LEU A 82 -21.49 122.84 -52.89
CA LEU A 82 -22.18 124.09 -53.21
C LEU A 82 -23.60 124.11 -52.63
N ALA A 83 -24.32 122.99 -52.67
CA ALA A 83 -25.64 122.88 -52.03
C ALA A 83 -25.55 122.99 -50.50
N ASP A 84 -24.59 122.31 -49.87
CA ASP A 84 -24.31 122.39 -48.43
C ASP A 84 -23.86 123.80 -48.02
N SER A 85 -23.13 124.53 -48.89
CA SER A 85 -22.80 125.94 -48.65
C SER A 85 -24.03 126.86 -48.58
N LYS A 86 -25.18 126.45 -49.14
CA LYS A 86 -26.43 127.20 -49.22
C LYS A 86 -27.49 126.83 -48.18
N ILE A 87 -27.10 126.07 -47.16
CA ILE A 87 -27.94 125.67 -46.02
C ILE A 87 -27.18 125.88 -44.70
N ASP A 88 -27.91 126.05 -43.59
CA ASP A 88 -27.36 126.11 -42.23
C ASP A 88 -28.04 125.07 -41.32
N TYR A 89 -27.27 124.51 -40.39
CA TYR A 89 -27.72 123.46 -39.48
C TYR A 89 -27.86 123.97 -38.04
N THR A 90 -28.86 123.45 -37.32
CA THR A 90 -29.01 123.72 -35.88
C THR A 90 -27.83 123.13 -35.09
N PRO A 91 -27.19 123.87 -34.16
CA PRO A 91 -25.99 123.39 -33.46
C PRO A 91 -26.17 122.02 -32.79
N GLY A 92 -25.26 121.09 -33.09
CA GLY A 92 -25.30 119.71 -32.58
C GLY A 92 -26.11 118.73 -33.45
N TYR A 93 -26.61 119.17 -34.60
CA TYR A 93 -27.14 118.34 -35.68
C TYR A 93 -26.23 118.46 -36.93
N GLU A 94 -26.10 117.36 -37.68
CA GLU A 94 -25.30 117.28 -38.91
C GLU A 94 -26.10 116.69 -40.08
N ASN A 95 -25.70 116.95 -41.34
CA ASN A 95 -26.29 116.34 -42.53
C ASN A 95 -26.09 114.81 -42.52
N VAL A 96 -27.18 114.05 -42.56
CA VAL A 96 -27.15 112.59 -42.76
C VAL A 96 -27.33 112.24 -44.24
N VAL A 97 -28.24 112.92 -44.94
CA VAL A 97 -28.60 112.58 -46.32
C VAL A 97 -29.21 113.76 -47.08
N TRP A 98 -29.11 113.71 -48.41
CA TRP A 98 -29.73 114.64 -49.35
C TRP A 98 -30.74 113.92 -50.25
N LYS A 99 -31.87 114.57 -50.56
CA LYS A 99 -33.05 114.04 -51.26
C LYS A 99 -33.55 114.99 -52.36
N PHE A 100 -34.29 114.48 -53.34
CA PHE A 100 -34.97 115.32 -54.33
C PHE A 100 -36.21 116.01 -53.76
N ASN A 101 -36.37 117.30 -54.04
CA ASN A 101 -37.51 118.16 -53.72
C ASN A 101 -37.80 118.38 -52.22
N ASP A 102 -38.07 117.32 -51.46
CA ASP A 102 -38.55 117.38 -50.08
C ASP A 102 -38.10 116.18 -49.22
N ALA A 103 -38.50 116.16 -47.95
CA ALA A 103 -38.15 115.12 -46.98
C ALA A 103 -38.65 113.70 -47.35
N SER A 104 -39.72 113.58 -48.14
CA SER A 104 -40.23 112.29 -48.63
C SER A 104 -39.45 111.77 -49.83
N GLY A 105 -38.82 112.66 -50.60
CA GLY A 105 -38.17 112.36 -51.87
C GLY A 105 -37.07 111.29 -51.80
N ALA A 106 -36.77 110.70 -52.96
CA ALA A 106 -35.69 109.73 -53.09
C ALA A 106 -34.33 110.36 -52.75
N VAL A 107 -33.43 109.57 -52.16
CA VAL A 107 -32.05 109.98 -51.85
C VAL A 107 -31.30 110.28 -53.14
N ILE A 108 -30.64 111.44 -53.22
CA ILE A 108 -29.81 111.78 -54.37
C ILE A 108 -28.53 110.96 -54.30
N SER A 109 -28.36 110.04 -55.26
CA SER A 109 -27.12 109.27 -55.36
C SER A 109 -26.00 110.15 -55.93
N ALA A 110 -24.78 109.94 -55.39
CA ALA A 110 -23.53 110.59 -55.78
C ALA A 110 -23.37 110.86 -57.30
N GLY A 111 -23.67 109.85 -58.11
CA GLY A 111 -23.51 109.88 -59.57
C GLY A 111 -24.67 110.49 -60.36
N HIS A 112 -25.78 110.90 -59.73
CA HIS A 112 -26.94 111.46 -60.44
C HIS A 112 -26.57 112.73 -61.21
N ARG A 113 -27.04 112.88 -62.46
CA ARG A 113 -26.79 114.05 -63.32
C ARG A 113 -28.05 114.88 -63.53
N PHE A 114 -27.98 116.17 -63.23
CA PHE A 114 -29.10 117.10 -63.35
C PHE A 114 -29.24 117.63 -64.79
N ASN A 115 -30.41 117.48 -65.40
CA ASN A 115 -30.68 117.94 -66.77
C ASN A 115 -31.82 118.98 -66.86
N THR A 116 -32.52 119.24 -65.75
CA THR A 116 -33.61 120.22 -65.60
C THR A 116 -33.45 120.95 -64.27
N ASN A 117 -34.12 122.08 -64.10
CA ASN A 117 -34.20 122.74 -62.79
C ASN A 117 -34.87 121.80 -61.77
N VAL A 118 -34.36 121.77 -60.53
CA VAL A 118 -34.91 120.91 -59.45
C VAL A 118 -34.49 121.43 -58.06
N THR A 119 -35.23 121.04 -57.04
CA THR A 119 -34.88 121.30 -55.63
C THR A 119 -34.15 120.10 -55.02
N VAL A 120 -33.18 120.36 -54.13
CA VAL A 120 -32.44 119.36 -53.35
C VAL A 120 -32.60 119.64 -51.85
N TYR A 121 -32.82 118.60 -51.06
CA TYR A 121 -33.37 118.69 -49.70
C TYR A 121 -32.51 117.94 -48.67
N SER A 122 -32.18 118.56 -47.54
CA SER A 122 -31.31 118.01 -46.48
C SER A 122 -32.06 117.44 -45.25
N VAL A 123 -31.47 116.43 -44.57
CA VAL A 123 -32.01 115.77 -43.36
C VAL A 123 -30.91 115.51 -42.28
N SER A 124 -31.20 115.60 -40.97
CA SER A 124 -30.18 115.72 -39.88
C SER A 124 -30.29 114.81 -38.59
N LYS A 125 -29.20 114.60 -37.79
CA LYS A 125 -29.16 113.72 -36.56
C LYS A 125 -27.94 113.91 -35.55
N ARG A 126 -27.79 113.04 -34.50
CA ARG A 126 -26.83 113.07 -33.31
C ARG A 126 -26.56 111.65 -32.60
N PRO A 127 -25.43 111.34 -31.86
CA PRO A 127 -25.01 109.96 -31.36
C PRO A 127 -24.42 109.72 -29.87
N GLU A 128 -24.13 108.45 -29.40
CA GLU A 128 -23.75 108.01 -27.97
C GLU A 128 -22.69 106.82 -27.73
N LYS A 129 -22.53 106.18 -26.50
CA LYS A 129 -21.30 105.42 -25.96
C LYS A 129 -21.46 104.11 -25.04
N GLN A 130 -20.37 103.49 -24.47
CA GLN A 130 -20.25 102.09 -23.85
C GLN A 130 -19.24 101.87 -22.61
N PRO A 131 -19.17 100.69 -21.88
CA PRO A 131 -18.45 100.43 -20.58
C PRO A 131 -17.19 99.46 -20.53
N VAL A 132 -16.74 98.94 -19.35
CA VAL A 132 -15.35 98.44 -19.01
C VAL A 132 -15.27 97.00 -18.36
N LYS A 133 -14.12 96.28 -18.45
CA LYS A 133 -13.82 94.91 -17.92
C LYS A 133 -12.45 94.74 -17.20
N VAL A 134 -12.22 93.64 -16.45
CA VAL A 134 -10.91 93.24 -15.84
C VAL A 134 -10.46 91.81 -16.26
N THR A 135 -9.22 91.41 -15.94
CA THR A 135 -8.58 90.15 -16.41
C THR A 135 -8.04 89.27 -15.26
N ILE A 136 -8.40 87.99 -15.28
CA ILE A 136 -7.97 86.96 -14.32
C ILE A 136 -6.90 86.08 -14.98
N THR A 137 -5.82 85.77 -14.26
CA THR A 137 -4.73 84.89 -14.70
C THR A 137 -4.68 83.65 -13.81
N ILE A 138 -4.62 82.46 -14.39
CA ILE A 138 -4.53 81.20 -13.67
C ILE A 138 -3.07 80.71 -13.67
N ALA A 139 -2.57 80.35 -12.50
CA ALA A 139 -1.25 79.77 -12.25
C ALA A 139 -1.39 78.55 -11.31
N GLY A 140 -0.31 77.82 -11.10
CA GLY A 140 -0.29 76.68 -10.19
C GLY A 140 1.11 76.11 -9.95
N ASP A 141 1.18 75.11 -9.09
CA ASP A 141 2.42 74.37 -8.83
C ASP A 141 2.81 73.42 -10.00
N PRO A 142 4.01 72.80 -9.99
CA PRO A 142 4.49 71.96 -11.09
C PRO A 142 3.65 70.72 -11.46
N GLN A 143 2.64 70.36 -10.67
CA GLN A 143 1.69 69.28 -10.99
C GLN A 143 0.42 69.80 -11.68
N VAL A 144 0.29 71.10 -11.90
CA VAL A 144 -0.87 71.73 -12.54
C VAL A 144 -0.62 71.84 -14.05
N ILE A 145 -1.57 71.34 -14.85
CA ILE A 145 -1.45 71.27 -16.30
C ILE A 145 -2.47 72.21 -16.94
N HIS A 146 -2.03 73.29 -17.57
CA HIS A 146 -2.94 74.18 -18.30
C HIS A 146 -3.50 73.49 -19.56
N LYS A 147 -4.82 73.51 -19.74
CA LYS A 147 -5.55 72.86 -20.85
C LYS A 147 -5.43 73.62 -22.19
N GLY A 148 -4.65 74.69 -22.26
CA GLY A 148 -4.45 75.48 -23.48
C GLY A 148 -3.56 76.71 -23.28
N GLN A 149 -3.23 77.40 -24.38
CA GLN A 149 -2.32 78.55 -24.40
C GLN A 149 -2.86 79.78 -23.65
N ASN A 150 -4.18 79.90 -23.47
CA ASN A 150 -4.81 81.05 -22.83
C ASN A 150 -5.24 80.72 -21.38
N TYR A 151 -4.28 80.73 -20.45
CA TYR A 151 -4.50 80.64 -19.01
C TYR A 151 -5.00 81.96 -18.38
N THR A 152 -5.71 82.79 -19.16
CA THR A 152 -6.28 84.07 -18.73
C THR A 152 -7.70 84.24 -19.27
N PHE A 153 -8.62 84.80 -18.48
CA PHE A 153 -9.96 85.16 -18.95
C PHE A 153 -10.44 86.49 -18.37
N LYS A 154 -11.38 87.14 -19.06
CA LYS A 154 -11.97 88.41 -18.60
C LYS A 154 -13.31 88.22 -17.89
N VAL A 155 -13.55 89.10 -16.92
CA VAL A 155 -14.72 89.16 -16.03
C VAL A 155 -15.15 90.63 -15.88
N ASP A 156 -16.33 90.85 -15.32
CA ASP A 156 -16.74 92.21 -14.94
C ASP A 156 -16.01 92.68 -13.66
N LYS A 157 -15.86 94.00 -13.48
CA LYS A 157 -15.23 94.53 -12.28
C LYS A 157 -16.16 94.29 -11.08
N GLY A 158 -15.66 93.60 -10.04
CA GLY A 158 -16.43 93.25 -8.84
C GLY A 158 -17.04 91.84 -8.86
N GLU A 159 -16.75 91.03 -9.89
CA GLU A 159 -17.09 89.60 -9.98
C GLU A 159 -16.56 88.80 -8.77
N THR A 160 -17.27 87.76 -8.30
CA THR A 160 -16.86 86.96 -7.13
C THR A 160 -16.15 85.65 -7.50
N TRP A 161 -15.31 85.15 -6.58
CA TRP A 161 -14.62 83.87 -6.75
C TRP A 161 -15.58 82.69 -6.89
N ALA A 162 -16.66 82.62 -6.12
CA ALA A 162 -17.69 81.57 -6.26
C ALA A 162 -18.26 81.49 -7.69
N HIS A 163 -18.47 82.63 -8.35
CA HIS A 163 -19.00 82.66 -9.71
C HIS A 163 -17.97 82.14 -10.73
N ILE A 164 -16.67 82.43 -10.55
CA ILE A 164 -15.64 82.11 -11.54
C ILE A 164 -14.79 80.88 -11.22
N LYS A 165 -14.92 80.27 -10.03
CA LYS A 165 -14.08 79.13 -9.59
C LYS A 165 -14.18 77.93 -10.53
N THR A 166 -15.37 77.58 -11.00
CA THR A 166 -15.55 76.51 -12.00
C THR A 166 -14.84 76.85 -13.30
N ARG A 167 -15.06 78.07 -13.82
CA ARG A 167 -14.41 78.58 -15.03
C ARG A 167 -12.88 78.62 -14.92
N ALA A 168 -12.34 78.86 -13.73
CA ALA A 168 -10.90 78.78 -13.46
C ALA A 168 -10.40 77.33 -13.45
N ALA A 169 -11.09 76.42 -12.76
CA ALA A 169 -10.78 74.99 -12.75
C ALA A 169 -10.89 74.36 -14.16
N ASP A 170 -11.80 74.84 -14.99
CA ASP A 170 -11.93 74.40 -16.38
C ASP A 170 -10.71 74.72 -17.24
N THR A 171 -9.87 75.70 -16.88
CA THR A 171 -8.62 76.02 -17.59
C THR A 171 -7.45 75.08 -17.27
N ILE A 172 -7.56 74.23 -16.24
CA ILE A 172 -6.48 73.37 -15.74
C ILE A 172 -6.89 71.91 -15.54
N GLY A 173 -5.92 71.01 -15.59
CA GLY A 173 -5.95 69.67 -15.02
C GLY A 173 -4.77 69.48 -14.06
N TYR A 174 -4.56 68.23 -13.64
CA TYR A 174 -3.46 67.84 -12.75
C TYR A 174 -2.67 66.68 -13.36
N ALA A 175 -1.41 66.54 -12.96
CA ALA A 175 -0.56 65.40 -13.28
C ALA A 175 -1.13 64.09 -12.68
N GLU A 176 -0.74 62.95 -13.26
CA GLU A 176 -1.23 61.64 -12.84
C GLU A 176 -0.92 61.39 -11.35
N GLY A 177 -1.96 61.10 -10.57
CA GLY A 177 -1.87 60.90 -9.13
C GLY A 177 -2.01 62.17 -8.27
N PHE A 178 -2.31 63.33 -8.87
CA PHE A 178 -2.56 64.59 -8.17
C PHE A 178 -3.98 65.14 -8.40
N GLU A 179 -4.47 65.91 -7.44
CA GLU A 179 -5.77 66.59 -7.45
C GLU A 179 -5.67 67.99 -6.83
N ASN A 180 -6.74 68.79 -6.93
CA ASN A 180 -6.79 70.11 -6.28
C ASN A 180 -6.83 69.98 -4.75
N ASP A 181 -5.96 70.72 -4.07
CA ASP A 181 -6.06 70.92 -2.62
C ASP A 181 -6.81 72.22 -2.29
N THR A 182 -6.31 73.36 -2.79
CA THR A 182 -6.87 74.69 -2.52
C THR A 182 -6.54 75.68 -3.65
N TRP A 183 -7.01 76.92 -3.53
CA TRP A 183 -6.76 78.05 -4.43
C TRP A 183 -6.39 79.30 -3.63
N LYS A 184 -5.34 79.99 -4.06
CA LYS A 184 -4.71 81.13 -3.38
C LYS A 184 -4.59 82.35 -4.27
N LEU A 185 -4.53 83.54 -3.69
CA LEU A 185 -4.11 84.74 -4.39
C LEU A 185 -2.61 84.66 -4.72
N THR A 186 -2.21 85.28 -5.84
CA THR A 186 -0.83 85.44 -6.34
C THR A 186 -0.06 84.16 -6.62
N ASP A 187 0.26 83.36 -5.59
CA ASP A 187 1.23 82.28 -5.63
C ASP A 187 1.01 81.25 -4.48
N ALA A 188 1.88 80.24 -4.38
CA ALA A 188 1.79 79.17 -3.37
C ALA A 188 1.82 79.66 -1.91
N SER A 189 2.42 80.83 -1.63
CA SER A 189 2.50 81.40 -0.28
C SER A 189 1.27 82.25 0.08
N GLY A 190 0.52 82.73 -0.92
CA GLY A 190 -0.59 83.66 -0.72
C GLY A 190 -1.80 83.10 0.04
N THR A 191 -2.72 84.01 0.38
CA THR A 191 -3.95 83.73 1.13
C THR A 191 -4.92 82.88 0.32
N GLU A 192 -5.55 81.88 0.96
CA GLU A 192 -6.65 81.09 0.37
C GLU A 192 -7.84 81.99 -0.02
N ILE A 193 -8.44 81.73 -1.18
CA ILE A 193 -9.49 82.57 -1.74
C ILE A 193 -10.87 82.10 -1.25
N LEU A 194 -11.45 82.90 -0.38
CA LEU A 194 -12.82 82.72 0.11
C LEU A 194 -13.85 82.91 -1.03
N PRO A 195 -15.00 82.21 -1.01
CA PRO A 195 -15.96 82.23 -2.12
C PRO A 195 -16.53 83.61 -2.48
N ASP A 196 -16.55 84.55 -1.52
CA ASP A 196 -17.09 85.90 -1.64
C ASP A 196 -16.06 86.95 -2.12
N TYR A 197 -14.78 86.57 -2.26
CA TYR A 197 -13.70 87.46 -2.72
C TYR A 197 -14.01 88.08 -4.09
N LYS A 198 -13.82 89.40 -4.23
CA LYS A 198 -14.17 90.18 -5.43
C LYS A 198 -12.96 90.64 -6.24
N PHE A 199 -13.07 90.57 -7.56
CA PHE A 199 -12.01 90.98 -8.49
C PHE A 199 -12.19 92.43 -8.96
N GLU A 200 -11.59 93.36 -8.22
CA GLU A 200 -11.62 94.81 -8.51
C GLU A 200 -10.54 95.26 -9.53
N ALA A 201 -9.56 94.40 -9.80
CA ALA A 201 -8.40 94.64 -10.66
C ALA A 201 -7.90 93.33 -11.31
N ASN A 202 -6.92 93.44 -12.23
CA ASN A 202 -6.29 92.26 -12.82
C ASN A 202 -5.59 91.43 -11.72
N THR A 203 -5.89 90.13 -11.63
CA THR A 203 -5.51 89.29 -10.49
C THR A 203 -5.00 87.92 -10.95
N THR A 204 -3.93 87.43 -10.31
CA THR A 204 -3.45 86.06 -10.48
C THR A 204 -4.02 85.16 -9.38
N VAL A 205 -4.49 83.99 -9.79
CA VAL A 205 -5.13 82.95 -8.99
C VAL A 205 -4.27 81.69 -9.09
N TYR A 206 -3.79 81.18 -7.97
CA TYR A 206 -2.83 80.08 -7.92
C TYR A 206 -3.48 78.83 -7.32
N THR A 207 -3.57 77.74 -8.06
CA THR A 207 -4.01 76.44 -7.51
C THR A 207 -2.85 75.68 -6.86
N VAL A 208 -3.12 75.07 -5.71
CA VAL A 208 -2.23 74.13 -5.04
C VAL A 208 -2.78 72.72 -5.21
N SER A 209 -1.91 71.77 -5.55
CA SER A 209 -2.22 70.36 -5.69
C SER A 209 -1.83 69.54 -4.46
N LYS A 210 -2.44 68.36 -4.34
CA LYS A 210 -2.01 67.29 -3.42
C LYS A 210 -1.96 65.96 -4.16
N LYS A 211 -1.18 65.01 -3.66
CA LYS A 211 -1.30 63.62 -4.10
C LYS A 211 -2.67 63.06 -3.69
N ILE A 212 -3.29 62.32 -4.61
CA ILE A 212 -4.49 61.54 -4.33
C ILE A 212 -4.17 60.53 -3.21
N ALA A 213 -4.93 60.59 -2.13
CA ALA A 213 -4.81 59.66 -1.01
C ALA A 213 -5.51 58.33 -1.33
N VAL A 214 -4.88 57.21 -0.97
CA VAL A 214 -5.45 55.87 -1.11
C VAL A 214 -5.38 55.13 0.22
N THR A 215 -6.37 54.28 0.50
CA THR A 215 -6.44 53.46 1.71
C THR A 215 -6.02 52.04 1.39
N ILE A 216 -5.03 51.52 2.14
CA ILE A 216 -4.66 50.12 2.11
C ILE A 216 -5.34 49.39 3.26
N THR A 217 -6.19 48.42 2.94
CA THR A 217 -6.91 47.60 3.93
C THR A 217 -6.26 46.23 4.01
N VAL A 218 -5.74 45.89 5.18
CA VAL A 218 -5.13 44.60 5.49
C VAL A 218 -6.22 43.58 5.80
N GLN A 219 -6.15 42.42 5.15
CA GLN A 219 -7.00 41.26 5.43
C GLN A 219 -6.17 39.98 5.57
N GLY A 220 -6.81 38.88 5.95
CA GLY A 220 -6.22 37.55 6.04
C GLY A 220 -7.30 36.50 6.32
N ASP A 221 -6.90 35.24 6.42
CA ASP A 221 -7.80 34.14 6.78
C ASP A 221 -8.02 34.06 8.31
N THR A 222 -8.68 33.00 8.77
CA THR A 222 -8.94 32.75 10.20
C THR A 222 -7.69 32.44 11.04
N ASN A 223 -6.49 32.35 10.44
CA ASN A 223 -5.20 32.18 11.11
C ASN A 223 -4.43 33.51 11.27
N VAL A 224 -4.87 34.56 10.58
CA VAL A 224 -4.43 35.95 10.78
C VAL A 224 -5.30 36.60 11.86
N LEU A 225 -4.70 37.45 12.69
CA LEU A 225 -5.36 38.20 13.75
C LEU A 225 -4.90 39.66 13.68
N TYR A 226 -5.80 40.62 13.83
CA TYR A 226 -5.41 42.03 13.98
C TYR A 226 -4.70 42.25 15.34
N ARG A 227 -3.75 43.18 15.39
CA ARG A 227 -3.04 43.52 16.64
C ARG A 227 -3.95 44.29 17.59
N VAL A 228 -4.68 45.25 17.03
CA VAL A 228 -5.74 46.06 17.67
C VAL A 228 -7.04 45.78 16.92
N ALA A 229 -8.17 45.62 17.62
CA ALA A 229 -9.46 45.37 16.98
C ALA A 229 -9.94 46.62 16.21
N GLY A 230 -10.47 46.43 15.00
CA GLY A 230 -10.90 47.52 14.12
C GLY A 230 -9.78 48.23 13.36
N ASP A 231 -8.52 48.15 13.81
CA ASP A 231 -7.38 48.76 13.11
C ASP A 231 -6.90 47.90 11.92
N VAL A 232 -7.70 47.91 10.85
CA VAL A 232 -7.52 47.07 9.67
C VAL A 232 -6.90 47.79 8.47
N SER A 233 -6.68 49.11 8.53
CA SER A 233 -6.21 49.89 7.38
C SER A 233 -5.18 50.97 7.74
N PHE A 234 -4.53 51.53 6.72
CA PHE A 234 -3.63 52.68 6.84
C PHE A 234 -3.65 53.54 5.57
N PRO A 235 -3.36 54.85 5.67
CA PRO A 235 -3.24 55.72 4.50
C PRO A 235 -1.93 55.47 3.73
N ALA A 236 -2.02 55.63 2.42
CA ALA A 236 -0.91 55.71 1.48
C ALA A 236 -1.28 56.73 0.38
N TYR A 237 -0.40 56.93 -0.61
CA TYR A 237 -0.64 57.84 -1.71
C TYR A 237 -0.57 57.14 -3.06
N TYR A 238 -1.22 57.74 -4.07
CA TYR A 238 -1.17 57.26 -5.44
C TYR A 238 0.28 57.05 -5.91
N GLY A 239 0.54 55.85 -6.43
CA GLY A 239 1.84 55.44 -6.97
C GLY A 239 2.82 54.88 -5.94
N ASP A 240 2.49 54.88 -4.64
CA ASP A 240 3.31 54.25 -3.60
C ASP A 240 3.44 52.73 -3.85
N THR A 241 4.60 52.16 -3.52
CA THR A 241 4.90 50.76 -3.83
C THR A 241 4.66 49.81 -2.65
N TRP A 242 4.44 48.53 -2.94
CA TRP A 242 4.36 47.52 -1.90
C TRP A 242 5.61 47.43 -1.03
N SER A 243 6.82 47.60 -1.59
CA SER A 243 8.06 47.60 -0.81
C SER A 243 8.09 48.68 0.28
N THR A 244 7.52 49.86 -0.01
CA THR A 244 7.40 50.99 0.93
C THR A 244 6.24 50.86 1.93
N LEU A 245 5.24 50.02 1.65
CA LEU A 245 4.02 49.89 2.48
C LEU A 245 3.96 48.58 3.29
N LYS A 246 4.70 47.54 2.91
CA LYS A 246 4.66 46.20 3.53
C LYS A 246 4.86 46.21 5.05
N SER A 247 5.83 46.97 5.56
CA SER A 247 6.10 47.09 7.01
C SER A 247 4.98 47.79 7.78
N GLN A 248 4.11 48.55 7.10
CA GLN A 248 2.92 49.14 7.68
C GLN A 248 1.82 48.07 7.83
N ALA A 249 1.61 47.27 6.78
CA ALA A 249 0.66 46.16 6.81
C ALA A 249 1.04 45.08 7.85
N GLU A 250 2.33 44.73 7.96
CA GLU A 250 2.85 43.77 8.94
C GLU A 250 2.71 44.25 10.40
N ARG A 251 2.58 45.56 10.64
CA ARG A 251 2.25 46.12 11.96
C ARG A 251 0.77 46.02 12.32
N LYS A 252 -0.15 45.90 11.34
CA LYS A 252 -1.60 45.73 11.60
C LYS A 252 -1.95 44.33 12.10
N ILE A 253 -1.17 43.30 11.74
CA ILE A 253 -1.50 41.89 12.00
C ILE A 253 -0.46 41.12 12.83
N LYS A 254 -0.93 40.03 13.43
CA LYS A 254 -0.18 38.94 14.08
C LYS A 254 -0.80 37.60 13.66
N TYR A 255 -0.10 36.49 13.86
CA TYR A 255 -0.60 35.16 13.46
C TYR A 255 -1.04 34.35 14.70
N LYS A 256 -1.96 33.40 14.51
CA LYS A 256 -2.28 32.40 15.54
C LYS A 256 -1.03 31.60 15.94
N PRO A 257 -0.98 31.02 17.16
CA PRO A 257 0.12 30.15 17.57
C PRO A 257 0.39 29.05 16.54
N ASN A 258 1.66 28.84 16.22
CA ASN A 258 2.16 27.93 15.17
C ASN A 258 1.93 28.38 13.70
N TYR A 259 1.48 29.60 13.45
CA TYR A 259 1.42 30.20 12.11
C TYR A 259 2.44 31.35 11.96
N GLU A 260 2.77 31.65 10.70
CA GLU A 260 3.62 32.77 10.25
C GLU A 260 3.24 33.17 8.82
N ASN A 261 3.78 34.28 8.31
CA ASN A 261 3.48 34.70 6.95
C ASN A 261 4.06 33.70 5.92
N LYS A 262 3.27 33.35 4.90
CA LYS A 262 3.74 32.69 3.68
C LYS A 262 4.09 33.75 2.64
N ASP A 263 3.12 34.58 2.30
CA ASP A 263 3.26 35.68 1.34
C ASP A 263 2.13 36.71 1.48
N TRP A 264 2.18 37.77 0.69
CA TRP A 264 1.13 38.78 0.57
C TRP A 264 0.49 38.73 -0.82
N LYS A 265 -0.83 38.93 -0.89
CA LYS A 265 -1.62 38.84 -2.14
C LYS A 265 -2.54 40.04 -2.34
N LEU A 266 -2.85 40.35 -3.59
CA LEU A 266 -3.76 41.43 -3.97
C LEU A 266 -5.22 41.01 -3.77
N ASN A 267 -5.99 41.80 -3.02
CA ASN A 267 -7.41 41.69 -2.73
C ASN A 267 -7.92 40.42 -2.00
N SER A 268 -7.35 39.22 -2.21
CA SER A 268 -7.81 37.98 -1.57
C SER A 268 -6.76 36.86 -1.55
N SER A 269 -7.06 35.75 -0.90
CA SER A 269 -6.25 34.52 -0.96
C SER A 269 -6.09 33.92 -2.37
N ALA A 270 -6.99 34.24 -3.30
CA ALA A 270 -6.95 33.81 -4.70
C ALA A 270 -6.23 34.81 -5.63
N GLY A 271 -5.86 35.99 -5.14
CA GLY A 271 -5.23 37.03 -5.93
C GLY A 271 -3.74 36.82 -6.19
N GLU A 272 -3.20 37.68 -7.07
CA GLU A 272 -1.78 37.71 -7.46
C GLU A 272 -0.87 38.05 -6.27
N ALA A 273 0.37 37.54 -6.30
CA ALA A 273 1.35 37.82 -5.26
C ALA A 273 1.86 39.27 -5.33
N LEU A 274 1.89 39.95 -4.17
CA LEU A 274 2.33 41.33 -4.05
C LEU A 274 3.86 41.42 -4.07
N ILE A 275 4.41 41.53 -5.28
CA ILE A 275 5.82 41.86 -5.51
C ILE A 275 6.12 43.29 -5.06
N GLY A 276 7.34 43.55 -4.60
CA GLY A 276 7.72 44.84 -3.98
C GLY A 276 7.55 46.08 -4.88
N THR A 277 7.54 45.91 -6.20
CA THR A 277 7.37 46.96 -7.20
C THR A 277 5.91 47.29 -7.55
N HIS A 278 4.94 46.51 -7.05
CA HIS A 278 3.51 46.77 -7.28
C HIS A 278 3.11 48.16 -6.75
N LYS A 279 2.48 48.99 -7.58
CA LYS A 279 2.04 50.36 -7.25
C LYS A 279 0.55 50.40 -6.94
N PHE A 280 0.15 51.13 -5.90
CA PHE A 280 -1.25 51.34 -5.56
C PHE A 280 -1.78 52.66 -6.15
N THR A 281 -2.81 52.57 -6.98
CA THR A 281 -3.44 53.72 -7.66
C THR A 281 -4.87 54.00 -7.19
N ALA A 282 -5.43 53.13 -6.35
CA ALA A 282 -6.76 53.24 -5.76
C ALA A 282 -6.81 52.56 -4.38
N ASN A 283 -7.92 52.74 -3.65
CA ASN A 283 -8.20 52.00 -2.41
C ASN A 283 -8.12 50.49 -2.67
N THR A 284 -7.26 49.78 -1.95
CA THR A 284 -6.86 48.40 -2.28
C THR A 284 -6.83 47.52 -1.04
N VAL A 285 -7.27 46.27 -1.16
CA VAL A 285 -7.12 45.26 -0.11
C VAL A 285 -5.82 44.50 -0.32
N VAL A 286 -5.05 44.29 0.75
CA VAL A 286 -3.85 43.45 0.76
C VAL A 286 -4.05 42.29 1.73
N PHE A 287 -3.93 41.07 1.23
CA PHE A 287 -4.27 39.84 1.94
C PHE A 287 -3.00 39.13 2.41
N ALA A 288 -2.83 38.96 3.71
CA ALA A 288 -1.78 38.13 4.27
C ALA A 288 -2.17 36.65 4.15
N GLU A 289 -1.37 35.87 3.41
CA GLU A 289 -1.53 34.42 3.31
C GLU A 289 -0.61 33.77 4.36
N PRO A 290 -1.14 33.10 5.40
CA PRO A 290 -0.30 32.44 6.39
C PRO A 290 0.06 31.01 6.00
N LYS A 291 1.19 30.53 6.49
CA LYS A 291 1.52 29.10 6.58
C LYS A 291 1.67 28.69 8.05
N ARG A 292 1.62 27.38 8.31
CA ARG A 292 2.15 26.86 9.58
C ARG A 292 3.67 27.02 9.59
N LYS A 293 4.23 27.25 10.77
CA LYS A 293 5.69 27.22 10.99
C LYS A 293 6.24 25.86 10.61
N ASP A 294 7.42 25.85 10.00
CA ASP A 294 8.11 24.61 9.64
C ASP A 294 8.85 24.01 10.84
N VAL A 295 8.87 22.68 10.92
CA VAL A 295 9.70 21.89 11.83
C VAL A 295 10.78 21.13 11.04
N LYS A 296 11.93 20.90 11.66
CA LYS A 296 13.05 20.15 11.09
C LYS A 296 12.89 18.65 11.37
N ILE A 297 12.76 17.86 10.32
CA ILE A 297 12.87 16.40 10.39
C ILE A 297 14.29 16.01 9.99
N THR A 298 15.05 15.40 10.89
CA THR A 298 16.42 14.92 10.63
C THR A 298 16.40 13.40 10.48
N VAL A 299 17.21 12.83 9.59
CA VAL A 299 17.26 11.41 9.28
C VAL A 299 18.60 10.81 9.73
N THR A 300 18.53 9.63 10.34
CA THR A 300 19.66 8.80 10.80
C THR A 300 19.25 7.32 10.74
N GLY A 301 20.09 6.39 11.17
CA GLY A 301 19.76 4.97 11.26
C GLY A 301 20.89 4.15 11.86
N ASP A 302 20.80 2.83 11.72
CA ASP A 302 21.85 1.88 12.15
C ASP A 302 23.20 2.14 11.46
N SER A 303 24.28 1.54 11.99
CA SER A 303 25.66 1.74 11.52
C SER A 303 25.90 1.40 10.03
N ARG A 304 25.02 0.62 9.41
CA ARG A 304 25.04 0.28 7.97
C ARG A 304 24.13 1.18 7.11
N VAL A 305 23.38 2.11 7.71
CA VAL A 305 22.52 3.06 6.99
C VAL A 305 23.35 4.26 6.50
N THR A 306 23.33 4.49 5.19
CA THR A 306 23.87 5.70 4.58
C THR A 306 22.76 6.72 4.38
N VAL A 307 22.96 7.96 4.84
CA VAL A 307 21.96 9.05 4.73
C VAL A 307 22.43 10.11 3.73
N THR A 308 21.67 10.31 2.66
CA THR A 308 22.00 11.24 1.57
C THR A 308 21.87 12.71 2.00
N PRO A 309 22.94 13.51 1.99
CA PRO A 309 22.90 14.92 2.38
C PRO A 309 21.95 15.78 1.52
N PRO A 310 21.37 16.87 2.06
CA PRO A 310 21.32 17.20 3.48
C PRO A 310 20.44 16.21 4.25
N ALA A 311 20.91 15.73 5.41
CA ALA A 311 20.22 14.73 6.22
C ALA A 311 18.91 15.24 6.88
N ALA A 312 18.50 16.49 6.63
CA ALA A 312 17.30 17.07 7.22
C ALA A 312 16.41 17.75 6.16
N ILE A 313 15.10 17.73 6.40
CA ILE A 313 14.08 18.47 5.64
C ILE A 313 13.28 19.37 6.57
N LYS A 314 12.75 20.48 6.04
CA LYS A 314 11.75 21.32 6.71
C LYS A 314 10.35 20.97 6.20
N VAL A 315 9.39 20.84 7.11
CA VAL A 315 7.99 20.50 6.79
C VAL A 315 7.02 21.28 7.70
N PRO A 316 5.81 21.64 7.24
CA PRO A 316 4.84 22.35 8.07
C PRO A 316 4.47 21.58 9.35
N LYS A 317 4.35 22.29 10.48
CA LYS A 317 4.01 21.71 11.79
C LYS A 317 2.69 20.93 11.75
N GLY A 318 2.74 19.69 12.23
CA GLY A 318 1.63 18.74 12.22
C GLY A 318 1.50 17.93 10.93
N THR A 319 2.44 18.06 9.98
CA THR A 319 2.59 17.11 8.86
C THR A 319 2.71 15.67 9.41
N LYS A 320 1.98 14.72 8.81
CA LYS A 320 2.02 13.29 9.18
C LYS A 320 3.17 12.56 8.47
N PHE A 321 3.64 11.45 9.04
CA PHE A 321 4.71 10.64 8.43
C PHE A 321 4.36 10.17 7.01
N SER A 322 3.13 9.70 6.75
CA SER A 322 2.70 9.28 5.39
C SER A 322 2.91 10.32 4.31
N ALA A 323 2.75 11.61 4.62
CA ALA A 323 2.92 12.72 3.67
C ALA A 323 4.39 13.03 3.34
N ILE A 324 5.35 12.43 4.06
CA ILE A 324 6.79 12.62 3.84
C ILE A 324 7.57 11.31 3.65
N LYS A 325 6.93 10.16 3.90
CA LYS A 325 7.52 8.81 3.95
C LYS A 325 8.47 8.52 2.78
N THR A 326 7.98 8.59 1.55
CA THR A 326 8.80 8.38 0.33
C THR A 326 9.97 9.37 0.17
N LYS A 327 9.85 10.60 0.72
CA LYS A 327 10.91 11.63 0.72
C LYS A 327 11.94 11.44 1.85
N ILE A 328 11.59 10.67 2.88
CA ILE A 328 12.48 10.24 3.95
C ILE A 328 13.17 8.92 3.56
N GLU A 329 12.45 7.98 2.97
CA GLU A 329 12.97 6.70 2.43
C GLU A 329 14.00 6.95 1.31
N SER A 330 13.72 7.85 0.35
CA SER A 330 14.70 8.25 -0.68
C SER A 330 15.92 9.04 -0.16
N LYS A 331 16.03 9.25 1.16
CA LYS A 331 17.25 9.77 1.82
C LYS A 331 18.06 8.70 2.54
N VAL A 332 17.59 7.46 2.57
CA VAL A 332 18.27 6.32 3.20
C VAL A 332 18.61 5.27 2.15
N SER A 333 19.82 4.73 2.25
CA SER A 333 20.21 3.48 1.61
C SER A 333 20.89 2.56 2.63
N CYS A 334 20.75 1.26 2.40
CA CYS A 334 21.41 0.19 3.15
C CYS A 334 22.06 -0.80 2.16
N PRO A 335 22.98 -1.66 2.62
CA PRO A 335 23.51 -2.78 1.84
C PRO A 335 22.39 -3.66 1.24
N ALA A 336 22.68 -4.34 0.13
CA ALA A 336 21.67 -5.10 -0.62
C ALA A 336 21.12 -6.34 0.13
N ASP A 337 21.86 -6.81 1.13
CA ASP A 337 21.51 -7.83 2.11
C ASP A 337 20.65 -7.29 3.28
N PHE A 338 20.28 -6.01 3.28
CA PHE A 338 19.46 -5.35 4.31
C PHE A 338 18.27 -4.57 3.73
N ILE A 339 17.20 -4.48 4.53
CA ILE A 339 16.01 -3.65 4.28
C ILE A 339 15.62 -2.88 5.55
N ILE A 340 14.89 -1.76 5.40
CA ILE A 340 14.34 -1.03 6.54
C ILE A 340 13.27 -1.89 7.23
N LYS A 341 13.50 -2.25 8.50
CA LYS A 341 12.53 -2.94 9.37
C LYS A 341 11.41 -1.98 9.77
N GLN A 342 11.78 -0.79 10.27
CA GLN A 342 10.84 0.25 10.69
C GLN A 342 11.54 1.61 10.91
N TRP A 343 10.72 2.63 11.16
CA TRP A 343 11.18 3.97 11.54
C TRP A 343 10.93 4.19 13.03
N LYS A 344 11.93 4.68 13.78
CA LYS A 344 11.85 5.01 15.21
C LYS A 344 12.08 6.49 15.47
N LYS A 345 11.54 7.00 16.58
CA LYS A 345 11.73 8.40 17.01
C LYS A 345 13.06 8.58 17.74
N ASP A 346 13.84 9.54 17.29
CA ASP A 346 15.10 10.03 17.85
C ASP A 346 16.30 9.05 17.82
N ASN A 347 16.15 7.78 18.21
CA ASN A 347 17.22 6.77 18.19
C ASN A 347 16.71 5.31 18.13
N ALA A 348 17.62 4.32 18.21
CA ALA A 348 17.32 2.87 18.17
C ALA A 348 16.40 2.37 19.30
N SER A 349 16.41 3.01 20.48
CA SER A 349 15.49 2.74 21.60
C SER A 349 14.19 3.55 21.49
N GLY A 350 14.01 4.29 20.40
CA GLY A 350 12.86 5.13 20.12
C GLY A 350 11.56 4.37 19.92
N ARG A 351 10.44 5.06 20.19
CA ARG A 351 9.10 4.56 19.82
C ARG A 351 8.96 4.52 18.30
N VAL A 352 8.26 3.50 17.80
CA VAL A 352 7.96 3.34 16.37
C VAL A 352 7.15 4.53 15.85
N ILE A 353 7.48 4.98 14.65
CA ILE A 353 6.77 6.02 13.90
C ILE A 353 5.83 5.34 12.92
N HIS A 354 4.53 5.54 13.11
CA HIS A 354 3.50 5.06 12.19
C HIS A 354 3.12 6.14 11.20
N ASP A 355 2.57 5.74 10.05
CA ASP A 355 2.15 6.62 8.94
C ASP A 355 1.23 7.78 9.37
N HIS A 356 0.50 7.62 10.47
CA HIS A 356 -0.43 8.64 10.99
C HIS A 356 0.22 9.66 11.95
N THR A 357 1.45 9.41 12.43
CA THR A 357 2.14 10.22 13.46
C THR A 357 2.43 11.65 12.95
N PRO A 358 1.95 12.72 13.65
CA PRO A 358 2.17 14.11 13.26
C PRO A 358 3.39 14.74 13.94
N PHE A 359 4.20 15.50 13.20
CA PHE A 359 5.38 16.16 13.74
C PHE A 359 5.07 17.54 14.35
N GLY A 360 4.96 17.59 15.67
CA GLY A 360 4.67 18.83 16.43
C GLY A 360 5.89 19.70 16.76
N THR A 361 7.09 19.15 16.64
CA THR A 361 8.39 19.78 16.93
C THR A 361 9.43 19.27 15.94
N ASP A 362 10.61 19.87 15.96
CA ASP A 362 11.81 19.23 15.41
C ASP A 362 11.93 17.80 15.98
N THR A 363 12.28 16.86 15.11
CA THR A 363 12.25 15.41 15.38
C THR A 363 13.35 14.72 14.58
N THR A 364 14.03 13.73 15.18
CA THR A 364 14.91 12.83 14.42
C THR A 364 14.16 11.53 14.11
N LEU A 365 14.34 11.01 12.90
CA LEU A 365 13.83 9.71 12.44
C LEU A 365 15.01 8.76 12.25
N TYR A 366 14.95 7.65 12.96
CA TYR A 366 15.95 6.58 12.94
C TYR A 366 15.44 5.43 12.07
N ALA A 367 16.14 5.12 10.98
CA ALA A 367 15.90 3.93 10.18
C ALA A 367 16.54 2.72 10.87
N GLU A 368 15.68 1.83 11.39
CA GLU A 368 16.09 0.52 11.89
C GLU A 368 16.04 -0.48 10.73
N ILE A 369 17.10 -1.26 10.51
CA ILE A 369 17.20 -2.24 9.43
C ILE A 369 17.11 -3.68 9.95
N LYS A 370 16.71 -4.60 9.07
CA LYS A 370 16.89 -6.06 9.25
C LYS A 370 17.53 -6.66 8.01
N SER A 371 18.15 -7.82 8.16
CA SER A 371 18.69 -8.55 7.01
C SER A 371 17.55 -9.04 6.11
N VAL A 372 17.85 -9.26 4.83
CA VAL A 372 16.95 -9.91 3.88
C VAL A 372 16.86 -11.41 4.18
N ASN A 373 18.02 -12.02 4.45
CA ASN A 373 18.16 -13.43 4.81
C ASN A 373 18.85 -13.58 6.18
N VAL A 374 18.74 -14.77 6.76
CA VAL A 374 19.45 -15.24 7.95
C VAL A 374 20.14 -16.56 7.65
N THR A 375 21.23 -16.83 8.35
CA THR A 375 22.03 -18.05 8.25
C THR A 375 21.73 -18.93 9.45
N ILE A 376 21.16 -20.11 9.20
CA ILE A 376 21.01 -21.14 10.22
C ILE A 376 22.20 -22.09 10.12
N THR A 377 23.09 -22.10 11.11
CA THR A 377 24.27 -22.96 11.16
C THR A 377 23.96 -24.22 11.95
N ILE A 378 24.02 -25.38 11.29
CA ILE A 378 23.75 -26.68 11.90
C ILE A 378 24.96 -27.17 12.70
N GLN A 379 24.69 -27.63 13.91
CA GLN A 379 25.62 -28.35 14.80
C GLN A 379 24.91 -29.59 15.36
N GLY A 380 25.64 -30.48 16.01
CA GLY A 380 25.06 -31.70 16.59
C GLY A 380 25.87 -32.29 17.73
N SER A 381 25.37 -33.43 18.21
CA SER A 381 25.93 -34.21 19.31
C SER A 381 27.02 -35.18 18.81
N ALA A 382 27.62 -35.97 19.71
CA ALA A 382 28.86 -36.72 19.44
C ALA A 382 28.71 -37.77 18.31
N HIS A 383 27.51 -38.33 18.16
CA HIS A 383 27.12 -39.33 17.18
C HIS A 383 26.35 -38.73 15.99
N VAL A 384 26.27 -37.39 15.87
CA VAL A 384 25.57 -36.68 14.77
C VAL A 384 26.58 -36.05 13.82
N HIS A 385 26.81 -36.70 12.68
CA HIS A 385 27.72 -36.23 11.65
C HIS A 385 27.06 -35.14 10.81
N ILE A 386 27.71 -33.98 10.71
CA ILE A 386 27.20 -32.80 9.99
C ILE A 386 27.89 -32.68 8.63
N ASP A 387 27.13 -32.37 7.58
CA ASP A 387 27.68 -32.04 6.26
C ASP A 387 28.65 -30.84 6.35
N THR A 388 29.72 -30.89 5.56
CA THR A 388 30.70 -29.82 5.32
C THR A 388 30.06 -28.47 4.98
N ASP A 389 28.94 -28.45 4.26
CA ASP A 389 28.11 -27.26 4.06
C ASP A 389 27.01 -27.23 5.13
N ASN A 390 27.35 -26.88 6.37
CA ASN A 390 26.41 -26.91 7.50
C ASN A 390 25.47 -25.67 7.58
N ASN A 391 25.43 -24.80 6.57
CA ASN A 391 24.68 -23.54 6.62
C ASN A 391 23.41 -23.57 5.76
N ILE A 392 22.33 -23.02 6.30
CA ILE A 392 21.02 -22.92 5.62
C ILE A 392 20.61 -21.45 5.59
N ILE A 393 20.74 -20.82 4.42
CA ILE A 393 20.40 -19.40 4.23
C ILE A 393 18.91 -19.29 3.85
N ARG A 394 18.11 -18.57 4.64
CA ARG A 394 16.64 -18.41 4.43
C ARG A 394 16.17 -16.98 4.66
N PRO A 395 14.98 -16.58 4.16
CA PRO A 395 14.42 -15.26 4.41
C PRO A 395 14.32 -14.91 5.90
N ASN A 396 14.55 -13.64 6.24
CA ASN A 396 14.46 -13.15 7.62
C ASN A 396 13.00 -13.22 8.12
N GLY A 397 12.74 -14.13 9.06
CA GLY A 397 11.41 -14.47 9.59
C GLY A 397 10.87 -15.84 9.16
N GLU A 398 11.61 -16.63 8.38
CA GLU A 398 11.26 -18.02 8.03
C GLU A 398 11.10 -18.88 9.30
N THR A 399 10.13 -19.82 9.32
CA THR A 399 9.86 -20.67 10.49
C THR A 399 10.54 -22.02 10.43
N TRP A 400 10.77 -22.63 11.59
CA TRP A 400 11.42 -23.94 11.71
C TRP A 400 10.76 -25.02 10.85
N LYS A 401 9.43 -25.06 10.75
CA LYS A 401 8.69 -25.99 9.87
C LYS A 401 9.23 -26.03 8.44
N ASN A 402 9.56 -24.86 7.88
CA ASN A 402 10.05 -24.72 6.51
C ASN A 402 11.57 -24.95 6.40
N ILE A 403 12.28 -25.02 7.53
CA ILE A 403 13.74 -25.21 7.64
C ILE A 403 14.09 -26.67 7.96
N LYS A 404 13.25 -27.37 8.76
CA LYS A 404 13.49 -28.69 9.37
C LYS A 404 13.94 -29.74 8.36
N ASN A 405 13.34 -29.81 7.17
CA ASN A 405 13.74 -30.78 6.13
C ASN A 405 15.11 -30.47 5.52
N PHE A 406 15.50 -29.21 5.42
CA PHE A 406 16.85 -28.84 4.99
C PHE A 406 17.87 -29.17 6.08
N ALA A 407 17.54 -28.95 7.37
CA ALA A 407 18.38 -29.33 8.48
C ALA A 407 18.59 -30.85 8.56
N LYS A 408 17.53 -31.66 8.38
CA LYS A 408 17.63 -33.11 8.21
C LYS A 408 18.58 -33.51 7.08
N SER A 409 18.52 -32.85 5.92
CA SER A 409 19.43 -33.16 4.79
C SER A 409 20.91 -32.80 5.03
N LYS A 410 21.23 -32.17 6.17
CA LYS A 410 22.59 -31.78 6.57
C LYS A 410 23.17 -32.63 7.71
N VAL A 411 22.45 -33.66 8.16
CA VAL A 411 22.89 -34.53 9.25
C VAL A 411 22.71 -36.02 8.94
N THR A 412 23.59 -36.84 9.48
CA THR A 412 23.45 -38.30 9.62
C THR A 412 23.83 -38.71 11.04
N CYS A 413 23.54 -39.94 11.46
CA CYS A 413 23.90 -40.44 12.79
C CYS A 413 24.75 -41.72 12.68
N ASP A 414 25.52 -42.02 13.72
CA ASP A 414 26.10 -43.35 13.89
C ASP A 414 24.99 -44.43 13.98
N PRO A 415 25.23 -45.67 13.52
CA PRO A 415 24.32 -46.79 13.75
C PRO A 415 24.01 -46.95 15.25
N GLY A 416 22.73 -47.14 15.57
CA GLY A 416 22.22 -47.14 16.94
C GLY A 416 21.85 -45.76 17.50
N TYR A 417 21.94 -44.68 16.71
CA TYR A 417 21.55 -43.33 17.14
C TYR A 417 20.63 -42.62 16.14
N ILE A 418 19.78 -41.74 16.67
CA ILE A 418 18.91 -40.83 15.89
C ILE A 418 19.01 -39.39 16.39
N VAL A 419 18.61 -38.42 15.56
CA VAL A 419 18.30 -37.06 16.02
C VAL A 419 16.93 -37.06 16.69
N SER A 420 16.90 -36.99 18.03
CA SER A 420 15.67 -36.95 18.84
C SER A 420 15.03 -35.58 18.89
N ALA A 421 15.84 -34.51 18.93
CA ALA A 421 15.34 -33.15 19.01
C ALA A 421 16.25 -32.15 18.30
N TRP A 422 15.64 -31.07 17.83
CA TRP A 422 16.34 -29.90 17.30
C TRP A 422 16.20 -28.74 18.28
N LYS A 423 17.29 -28.03 18.56
CA LYS A 423 17.34 -26.94 19.55
C LYS A 423 17.82 -25.63 18.93
N LYS A 424 17.28 -24.51 19.38
CA LYS A 424 17.75 -23.15 19.04
C LYS A 424 18.89 -22.75 19.98
N GLY A 425 20.04 -22.43 19.43
CA GLY A 425 21.31 -22.34 20.17
C GLY A 425 22.07 -23.67 20.15
N GLY A 426 23.02 -23.83 21.09
CA GLY A 426 23.83 -25.04 21.22
C GLY A 426 23.19 -26.17 22.05
N THR A 427 24.02 -26.97 22.71
CA THR A 427 23.64 -28.11 23.58
C THR A 427 22.51 -27.81 24.57
N SER A 428 22.61 -26.68 25.28
CA SER A 428 21.64 -26.16 26.25
C SER A 428 20.54 -25.27 25.64
N GLY A 429 20.37 -25.33 24.31
CA GLY A 429 19.35 -24.58 23.58
C GLY A 429 17.92 -25.02 23.87
N ILE A 430 16.97 -24.18 23.50
CA ILE A 430 15.52 -24.43 23.66
C ILE A 430 15.05 -25.34 22.52
N PRO A 431 14.26 -26.41 22.76
CA PRO A 431 13.67 -27.23 21.70
C PRO A 431 12.87 -26.39 20.70
N LEU A 432 13.04 -26.65 19.41
CA LEU A 432 12.40 -25.91 18.31
C LEU A 432 10.99 -26.44 18.01
N ALA A 433 10.00 -25.55 18.11
CA ALA A 433 8.65 -25.78 17.60
C ALA A 433 8.55 -25.38 16.12
N ASP A 434 7.65 -26.01 15.36
CA ASP A 434 7.37 -25.72 13.93
C ASP A 434 7.14 -24.21 13.63
N VAL A 435 6.63 -23.47 14.62
CA VAL A 435 6.31 -22.04 14.54
C VAL A 435 7.50 -21.09 14.79
N ASP A 436 8.65 -21.59 15.28
CA ASP A 436 9.76 -20.73 15.69
C ASP A 436 10.41 -20.03 14.50
N ALA A 437 10.37 -18.70 14.50
CA ALA A 437 10.93 -17.86 13.45
C ALA A 437 12.41 -17.51 13.68
N PHE A 438 13.14 -17.29 12.59
CA PHE A 438 14.56 -16.90 12.59
C PHE A 438 14.72 -15.46 12.06
N GLU A 439 14.87 -14.49 12.97
CA GLU A 439 15.11 -13.07 12.65
C GLU A 439 16.60 -12.67 12.63
N GLU A 440 17.50 -13.56 13.04
CA GLU A 440 18.95 -13.34 13.10
C GLU A 440 19.73 -14.64 12.80
N ASP A 441 21.02 -14.51 12.49
CA ASP A 441 21.90 -15.67 12.25
C ASP A 441 21.97 -16.53 13.53
N THR A 442 21.69 -17.83 13.41
CA THR A 442 21.35 -18.69 14.55
C THR A 442 22.00 -20.06 14.43
N ILE A 443 22.63 -20.54 15.50
CA ILE A 443 23.02 -21.95 15.61
C ILE A 443 21.77 -22.80 15.88
N VAL A 444 21.63 -23.93 15.18
CA VAL A 444 20.63 -24.95 15.48
C VAL A 444 21.32 -26.28 15.73
N TYR A 445 21.01 -26.89 16.87
CA TYR A 445 21.72 -28.05 17.40
C TYR A 445 20.86 -29.31 17.36
N ALA A 446 21.37 -30.37 16.73
CA ALA A 446 20.79 -31.71 16.72
C ALA A 446 21.18 -32.50 17.98
N ALA A 447 20.20 -32.77 18.83
CA ALA A 447 20.34 -33.67 19.98
C ALA A 447 20.20 -35.13 19.52
N GLU A 448 21.08 -36.00 20.02
CA GLU A 448 21.03 -37.44 19.76
C GLU A 448 20.18 -38.20 20.79
N GLN A 449 19.79 -39.42 20.42
CA GLN A 449 19.24 -40.45 21.30
C GLN A 449 19.73 -41.80 20.79
N ALA A 450 20.16 -42.66 21.71
CA ALA A 450 20.46 -44.06 21.40
C ALA A 450 19.15 -44.81 21.19
N VAL A 451 19.09 -45.65 20.15
CA VAL A 451 17.91 -46.45 19.81
C VAL A 451 17.87 -47.68 20.70
N THR A 452 16.82 -47.80 21.52
CA THR A 452 16.66 -48.95 22.42
C THR A 452 16.45 -50.23 21.64
N VAL A 453 17.24 -51.27 21.92
CA VAL A 453 17.05 -52.63 21.40
C VAL A 453 16.41 -53.51 22.47
N PRO A 454 15.24 -54.13 22.23
CA PRO A 454 14.52 -54.89 23.25
C PRO A 454 15.30 -56.14 23.69
N GLU A 455 15.06 -56.58 24.91
CA GLU A 455 15.58 -57.86 25.41
C GLU A 455 15.21 -59.02 24.48
N SER A 456 16.10 -60.00 24.35
CA SER A 456 15.93 -61.15 23.46
C SER A 456 16.51 -62.44 24.01
N ALA A 457 15.94 -63.56 23.57
CA ALA A 457 16.59 -64.86 23.67
C ALA A 457 17.30 -65.18 22.34
N ALA A 458 18.52 -65.74 22.44
CA ALA A 458 19.19 -66.36 21.31
C ALA A 458 18.71 -67.81 21.17
N VAL A 459 18.27 -68.19 19.96
CA VAL A 459 17.75 -69.53 19.65
C VAL A 459 18.70 -70.22 18.70
N THR A 460 19.16 -71.42 19.07
CA THR A 460 20.05 -72.25 18.23
C THR A 460 19.36 -73.59 17.93
N PRO A 461 18.67 -73.70 16.79
CA PRO A 461 18.04 -74.95 16.34
C PRO A 461 19.08 -76.06 16.02
N PRO A 462 18.66 -77.34 15.98
CA PRO A 462 19.57 -78.44 15.70
C PRO A 462 20.03 -78.45 14.24
N VAL A 463 21.31 -78.76 14.03
CA VAL A 463 21.88 -78.99 12.69
C VAL A 463 21.21 -80.20 12.04
N GLY A 464 20.71 -80.01 10.81
CA GLY A 464 19.90 -81.01 10.10
C GLY A 464 18.38 -80.85 10.27
N GLY A 465 17.94 -79.90 11.10
CA GLY A 465 16.53 -79.54 11.26
C GLY A 465 15.77 -80.40 12.27
N ILE A 466 14.47 -80.13 12.35
CA ILE A 466 13.55 -80.72 13.34
C ILE A 466 12.50 -81.52 12.57
N THR A 467 12.49 -82.84 12.73
CA THR A 467 11.51 -83.72 12.08
C THR A 467 10.24 -83.85 12.93
N GLY A 468 9.12 -83.41 12.37
CA GLY A 468 7.80 -83.56 12.96
C GLY A 468 7.28 -84.99 12.95
N HIS A 469 6.41 -85.31 13.91
CA HIS A 469 5.78 -86.61 14.08
C HIS A 469 4.30 -86.45 14.47
N ALA A 470 3.48 -87.46 14.21
CA ALA A 470 2.10 -87.50 14.68
C ALA A 470 2.04 -87.67 16.22
N VAL A 471 1.42 -86.72 16.91
CA VAL A 471 1.25 -86.74 18.37
C VAL A 471 0.26 -87.81 18.82
N SER A 472 0.50 -88.42 19.99
CA SER A 472 -0.28 -89.56 20.48
C SER A 472 -1.35 -89.25 21.54
N TYR A 473 -1.48 -87.98 21.95
CA TYR A 473 -2.52 -87.51 22.89
C TYR A 473 -3.68 -86.84 22.14
N ALA A 474 -4.80 -86.67 22.83
CA ALA A 474 -5.95 -85.96 22.29
C ALA A 474 -5.64 -84.46 22.10
N LEU A 475 -6.25 -83.86 21.08
CA LEU A 475 -6.27 -82.41 20.84
C LEU A 475 -7.74 -81.95 20.86
N PRO A 476 -8.06 -80.66 21.10
CA PRO A 476 -9.46 -80.18 21.16
C PRO A 476 -10.24 -80.31 19.85
N GLY A 477 -9.57 -80.56 18.73
CA GLY A 477 -10.20 -80.84 17.44
C GLY A 477 -9.31 -81.70 16.54
N ALA A 478 -9.95 -82.45 15.63
CA ALA A 478 -9.26 -83.34 14.69
C ALA A 478 -8.66 -82.60 13.48
N ASP A 479 -9.03 -81.34 13.27
CA ASP A 479 -8.58 -80.51 12.13
C ASP A 479 -7.11 -80.12 12.24
N ALA A 480 -6.53 -79.63 11.15
CA ALA A 480 -5.10 -79.35 11.07
C ALA A 480 -4.65 -78.06 11.77
N SER A 481 -5.56 -77.23 12.32
CA SER A 481 -5.18 -76.03 13.08
C SER A 481 -4.65 -76.32 14.49
N TRP A 482 -4.79 -77.54 15.00
CA TRP A 482 -4.25 -77.95 16.32
C TRP A 482 -2.89 -78.64 16.25
N LYS A 483 -2.43 -78.98 15.04
CA LYS A 483 -1.32 -79.94 14.83
C LYS A 483 0.05 -79.25 14.74
N GLY A 484 0.11 -77.96 15.04
CA GLY A 484 1.30 -77.14 14.88
C GLY A 484 1.87 -77.18 13.46
N VAL A 485 3.15 -76.84 13.35
CA VAL A 485 3.90 -76.85 12.08
C VAL A 485 4.91 -77.98 11.96
N PHE A 486 5.30 -78.60 13.07
CA PHE A 486 6.14 -79.81 13.13
C PHE A 486 5.29 -81.08 12.97
N VAL A 487 4.55 -81.13 11.86
CA VAL A 487 3.66 -82.24 11.47
C VAL A 487 4.44 -83.47 10.97
N ASP A 488 3.78 -84.63 11.01
CA ASP A 488 4.37 -85.94 10.68
C ASP A 488 5.18 -85.96 9.36
N GLY A 489 6.44 -86.39 9.46
CA GLY A 489 7.38 -86.50 8.34
C GLY A 489 7.95 -85.17 7.81
N ARG A 490 7.45 -84.00 8.24
CA ARG A 490 8.00 -82.70 7.82
C ARG A 490 9.28 -82.39 8.60
N THR A 491 10.41 -82.27 7.91
CA THR A 491 11.67 -81.82 8.52
C THR A 491 11.89 -80.33 8.27
N VAL A 492 11.89 -79.53 9.32
CA VAL A 492 11.93 -78.07 9.27
C VAL A 492 13.34 -77.58 9.59
N ASN A 493 13.97 -76.86 8.66
CA ASN A 493 15.32 -76.30 8.86
C ASN A 493 15.22 -74.83 9.30
N LEU A 494 15.67 -74.55 10.52
CA LEU A 494 15.75 -73.19 11.07
C LEU A 494 17.22 -72.77 11.21
N ASN A 495 17.52 -71.51 10.88
CA ASN A 495 18.81 -70.89 11.17
C ASN A 495 18.85 -70.48 12.66
N PRO A 496 20.01 -70.13 13.24
CA PRO A 496 20.06 -69.38 14.50
C PRO A 496 19.44 -67.99 14.33
N TYR A 497 18.72 -67.52 15.36
CA TYR A 497 18.06 -66.20 15.38
C TYR A 497 17.96 -65.66 16.81
N LYS A 498 17.74 -64.34 16.93
CA LYS A 498 17.24 -63.72 18.15
C LYS A 498 15.75 -63.49 18.04
N ILE A 499 15.03 -63.66 19.14
CA ILE A 499 13.60 -63.40 19.28
C ILE A 499 13.36 -62.53 20.50
N GLY A 500 12.50 -61.53 20.36
CA GLY A 500 12.11 -60.60 21.43
C GLY A 500 11.58 -61.37 22.63
N LYS A 501 12.09 -61.03 23.82
CA LYS A 501 11.71 -61.64 25.10
C LYS A 501 10.23 -61.45 25.42
N TYR A 502 9.70 -60.33 24.95
CA TYR A 502 8.34 -59.86 25.09
C TYR A 502 7.70 -59.59 23.72
N GLU A 503 6.38 -59.40 23.71
CA GLU A 503 5.67 -58.71 22.64
C GLU A 503 6.24 -57.28 22.46
N VAL A 504 6.05 -56.65 21.30
CA VAL A 504 6.42 -55.24 21.11
C VAL A 504 5.52 -54.35 21.97
N THR A 505 6.12 -53.54 22.84
CA THR A 505 5.40 -52.71 23.81
C THR A 505 4.86 -51.40 23.19
N VAL A 506 3.95 -50.74 23.91
CA VAL A 506 3.41 -49.43 23.52
C VAL A 506 4.51 -48.38 23.37
N GLU A 507 5.43 -48.28 24.34
CA GLU A 507 6.56 -47.34 24.30
C GLU A 507 7.39 -47.51 23.03
N LEU A 508 7.88 -48.73 22.78
CA LEU A 508 8.73 -49.04 21.63
C LEU A 508 7.98 -48.84 20.31
N TRP A 509 6.72 -49.26 20.20
CA TRP A 509 5.92 -49.02 19.01
C TRP A 509 5.84 -47.52 18.69
N ASN A 510 5.54 -46.70 19.69
CA ASN A 510 5.34 -45.26 19.53
C ASN A 510 6.64 -44.53 19.18
N GLU A 511 7.78 -44.84 19.84
CA GLU A 511 9.09 -44.25 19.52
C GLU A 511 9.39 -44.40 18.02
N VAL A 512 9.28 -45.63 17.52
CA VAL A 512 9.51 -45.96 16.10
C VAL A 512 8.45 -45.37 15.20
N TYR A 513 7.15 -45.44 15.54
CA TYR A 513 6.05 -44.97 14.70
C TYR A 513 6.13 -43.46 14.43
N TYR A 514 6.42 -42.64 15.44
CA TYR A 514 6.59 -41.20 15.25
C TYR A 514 7.86 -40.87 14.46
N TRP A 515 8.98 -41.57 14.73
CA TRP A 515 10.20 -41.45 13.91
C TRP A 515 9.96 -41.87 12.44
N ALA A 516 9.19 -42.93 12.20
CA ALA A 516 8.93 -43.49 10.89
C ALA A 516 8.11 -42.53 10.02
N LYS A 517 7.06 -41.91 10.56
CA LYS A 517 6.30 -40.84 9.87
C LYS A 517 7.19 -39.65 9.52
N GLU A 518 8.14 -39.29 10.39
CA GLU A 518 9.15 -38.26 10.12
C GLU A 518 10.19 -38.65 9.05
N ASN A 519 10.26 -39.92 8.64
CA ASN A 519 11.20 -40.47 7.64
C ASN A 519 10.50 -41.18 6.46
N GLY A 520 9.25 -40.80 6.18
CA GLY A 520 8.53 -41.18 4.97
C GLY A 520 7.86 -42.55 4.98
N TYR A 521 7.61 -43.13 6.15
CA TYR A 521 6.76 -44.31 6.30
C TYR A 521 5.28 -43.93 6.44
N LEU A 522 4.41 -44.79 5.91
CA LEU A 522 2.96 -44.66 5.92
C LEU A 522 2.35 -45.90 6.58
N PHE A 523 1.30 -45.68 7.38
CA PHE A 523 0.63 -46.70 8.19
C PHE A 523 -0.88 -46.48 8.13
N ASP A 524 -1.66 -47.56 8.18
CA ASP A 524 -3.12 -47.51 8.35
C ASP A 524 -3.53 -47.37 9.85
N PHE A 525 -2.59 -47.57 10.79
CA PHE A 525 -2.77 -47.50 12.24
C PHE A 525 -3.39 -46.18 12.75
N GLU A 526 -4.50 -46.32 13.50
CA GLU A 526 -5.22 -45.23 14.18
C GLU A 526 -4.82 -45.15 15.68
N PRO A 527 -3.97 -44.17 16.08
CA PRO A 527 -3.50 -44.06 17.47
C PRO A 527 -4.58 -43.58 18.44
N ASP A 528 -5.59 -42.86 17.97
CA ASP A 528 -6.66 -42.25 18.79
C ASP A 528 -7.88 -43.19 19.00
N SER A 529 -7.75 -44.48 18.67
CA SER A 529 -8.83 -45.47 18.77
C SER A 529 -8.97 -46.04 20.18
N GLU A 530 -10.20 -46.23 20.68
CA GLU A 530 -10.47 -46.74 22.04
C GLU A 530 -9.93 -48.17 22.30
N ASP A 531 -9.68 -48.95 21.23
CA ASP A 531 -9.09 -50.30 21.30
C ASP A 531 -7.54 -50.30 21.38
N THR A 532 -6.90 -49.18 21.03
CA THR A 532 -5.44 -49.02 20.99
C THR A 532 -4.88 -48.86 22.42
N PRO A 533 -3.86 -49.65 22.82
CA PRO A 533 -3.30 -49.57 24.16
C PRO A 533 -2.42 -48.32 24.36
N THR A 534 -2.49 -47.74 25.56
CA THR A 534 -1.82 -46.47 25.93
C THR A 534 -0.75 -46.60 27.02
N GLU A 535 -0.72 -47.71 27.76
CA GLU A 535 0.22 -47.90 28.87
C GLU A 535 1.56 -48.46 28.36
N ASP A 536 2.67 -47.76 28.62
CA ASP A 536 3.99 -47.98 28.01
C ASP A 536 4.47 -49.45 27.97
N ASP A 537 4.26 -50.18 29.08
CA ASP A 537 4.64 -51.59 29.30
C ASP A 537 3.67 -52.63 28.70
N GLN A 538 2.45 -52.24 28.30
CA GLN A 538 1.50 -53.17 27.67
C GLN A 538 1.98 -53.58 26.27
N PRO A 539 1.59 -54.76 25.76
CA PRO A 539 1.82 -55.09 24.36
C PRO A 539 1.02 -54.16 23.45
N MET A 540 1.65 -53.64 22.39
CA MET A 540 0.95 -52.93 21.35
C MET A 540 0.01 -53.88 20.59
N ALA A 541 -1.21 -53.42 20.38
CA ALA A 541 -2.27 -54.13 19.67
C ALA A 541 -3.12 -53.13 18.87
N ASN A 542 -4.22 -53.59 18.28
CA ASN A 542 -5.00 -52.80 17.31
C ASN A 542 -4.15 -52.39 16.08
N ILE A 543 -3.26 -53.29 15.66
CA ILE A 543 -2.33 -53.12 14.55
C ILE A 543 -2.50 -54.25 13.51
N ASN A 544 -2.54 -53.88 12.24
CA ASN A 544 -2.62 -54.84 11.14
C ASN A 544 -1.23 -55.35 10.75
N TRP A 545 -1.19 -56.44 9.99
CA TRP A 545 0.06 -57.11 9.60
C TRP A 545 0.93 -56.25 8.66
N ARG A 546 0.32 -55.43 7.80
CA ARG A 546 1.04 -54.58 6.83
C ARG A 546 1.80 -53.46 7.54
N ASP A 547 1.18 -52.86 8.55
CA ASP A 547 1.83 -51.88 9.42
C ASP A 547 2.98 -52.53 10.20
N CYS A 548 2.81 -53.75 10.71
CA CYS A 548 3.88 -54.47 11.41
C CYS A 548 5.14 -54.64 10.55
N ILE A 549 5.01 -54.97 9.26
CA ILE A 549 6.19 -55.13 8.38
C ILE A 549 6.80 -53.79 7.94
N ALA A 550 6.00 -52.74 7.75
CA ALA A 550 6.51 -51.39 7.51
C ALA A 550 7.25 -50.84 8.75
N TRP A 551 6.71 -51.11 9.94
CA TRP A 551 7.32 -50.79 11.24
C TRP A 551 8.65 -51.52 11.44
N CYS A 552 8.72 -52.82 11.12
CA CYS A 552 9.97 -53.61 11.19
C CYS A 552 11.07 -53.01 10.29
N ASN A 553 10.71 -52.56 9.09
CA ASN A 553 11.64 -51.83 8.21
C ASN A 553 12.03 -50.47 8.80
N ALA A 554 11.09 -49.70 9.38
CA ALA A 554 11.40 -48.42 10.00
C ALA A 554 12.36 -48.57 11.18
N TYR A 555 12.09 -49.53 12.06
CA TYR A 555 12.93 -49.84 13.20
C TYR A 555 14.33 -50.34 12.78
N THR A 556 14.42 -51.03 11.64
CA THR A 556 15.71 -51.39 11.04
C THR A 556 16.46 -50.17 10.51
N GLU A 557 15.80 -49.28 9.76
CA GLU A 557 16.42 -48.04 9.25
C GLU A 557 16.89 -47.14 10.40
N MET A 558 16.11 -47.09 11.50
CA MET A 558 16.41 -46.40 12.75
C MET A 558 17.63 -47.02 13.48
N CYS A 559 17.66 -48.34 13.68
CA CYS A 559 18.77 -49.02 14.36
C CYS A 559 20.08 -49.04 13.56
N PHE A 560 20.03 -49.19 12.23
CA PHE A 560 21.23 -49.32 11.39
C PHE A 560 21.68 -47.99 10.76
N GLY A 561 20.93 -46.89 10.94
CA GLY A 561 21.19 -45.59 10.31
C GLY A 561 21.02 -45.59 8.78
N SER A 562 20.56 -46.70 8.20
CA SER A 562 20.41 -46.88 6.74
C SER A 562 19.38 -47.96 6.43
N LYS A 563 18.79 -47.89 5.23
CA LYS A 563 17.80 -48.85 4.75
C LYS A 563 18.38 -50.20 4.29
N ASP A 564 19.70 -50.37 4.37
CA ASP A 564 20.39 -51.46 3.68
C ASP A 564 20.17 -52.82 4.33
N GLU A 565 19.87 -52.88 5.64
CA GLU A 565 19.52 -54.14 6.33
C GLU A 565 18.01 -54.39 6.44
N CYS A 566 17.17 -53.53 5.85
CA CYS A 566 15.71 -53.71 5.83
C CYS A 566 15.31 -55.01 5.14
N VAL A 567 14.40 -55.75 5.78
CA VAL A 567 14.07 -57.13 5.40
C VAL A 567 12.97 -57.18 4.34
N TYR A 568 11.99 -56.28 4.40
CA TYR A 568 10.77 -56.36 3.56
C TYR A 568 10.86 -55.46 2.33
N LEU A 569 10.91 -56.09 1.17
CA LEU A 569 11.13 -55.47 -0.14
C LEU A 569 9.90 -55.66 -1.05
N ASN A 570 9.65 -54.71 -1.95
CA ASN A 570 8.48 -54.73 -2.82
C ASN A 570 8.60 -55.80 -3.92
N GLY A 571 7.82 -56.88 -3.84
CA GLY A 571 7.69 -57.91 -4.88
C GLY A 571 8.91 -58.78 -5.20
N SER A 572 10.13 -58.42 -4.77
CA SER A 572 11.35 -59.18 -5.12
C SER A 572 12.56 -58.83 -4.24
N ALA A 573 13.62 -59.64 -4.31
CA ALA A 573 14.91 -59.41 -3.65
C ALA A 573 15.63 -58.12 -4.12
N SER A 574 15.21 -57.53 -5.24
CA SER A 574 15.71 -56.26 -5.79
C SER A 574 14.66 -55.14 -5.77
N GLY A 575 13.55 -55.33 -5.03
CA GLY A 575 12.53 -54.31 -4.84
C GLY A 575 12.94 -53.23 -3.84
N ASP A 576 12.28 -52.08 -3.90
CA ASP A 576 12.44 -51.04 -2.89
C ASP A 576 11.95 -51.49 -1.51
N VAL A 577 12.54 -50.91 -0.46
CA VAL A 577 12.14 -51.13 0.93
C VAL A 577 10.70 -50.67 1.13
N ILE A 578 9.87 -51.54 1.69
CA ILE A 578 8.46 -51.24 1.96
C ILE A 578 8.39 -50.20 3.09
N LYS A 579 8.04 -48.97 2.71
CA LYS A 579 7.70 -47.87 3.63
C LYS A 579 6.20 -47.62 3.76
N ASP A 580 5.41 -48.09 2.80
CA ASP A 580 3.95 -48.04 2.78
C ASP A 580 3.44 -49.48 2.77
N GLY A 581 2.94 -49.92 3.92
CA GLY A 581 2.39 -51.26 4.11
C GLY A 581 1.08 -51.46 3.35
N ALA A 582 0.19 -50.47 3.33
CA ALA A 582 -1.12 -50.54 2.71
C ALA A 582 -1.05 -50.81 1.20
N ALA A 583 -0.15 -50.11 0.49
CA ALA A 583 -0.02 -50.20 -0.96
C ALA A 583 0.88 -51.36 -1.46
N ASN A 584 1.79 -51.88 -0.63
CA ASN A 584 2.83 -52.83 -1.08
C ASN A 584 2.95 -54.11 -0.23
N GLY A 585 2.37 -54.15 0.97
CA GLY A 585 2.66 -55.18 1.96
C GLY A 585 2.21 -56.59 1.57
N ASP A 586 1.06 -56.72 0.89
CA ASP A 586 0.54 -58.03 0.47
C ASP A 586 1.51 -58.77 -0.46
N SER A 587 2.17 -58.04 -1.36
CA SER A 587 3.15 -58.57 -2.33
C SER A 587 4.58 -58.73 -1.78
N ALA A 588 4.80 -58.41 -0.50
CA ALA A 588 6.12 -58.30 0.10
C ALA A 588 7.02 -59.53 -0.12
N TYR A 589 8.29 -59.26 -0.36
CA TYR A 589 9.39 -60.22 -0.35
C TYR A 589 10.19 -60.05 0.96
N CYS A 590 10.35 -61.12 1.73
CA CYS A 590 11.17 -61.14 2.94
C CYS A 590 12.58 -61.62 2.60
N ASN A 591 13.54 -60.71 2.63
CA ASN A 591 14.93 -61.01 2.36
C ASN A 591 15.63 -61.58 3.60
N PHE A 592 15.39 -62.87 3.88
CA PHE A 592 16.03 -63.62 4.97
C PHE A 592 17.57 -63.71 4.90
N SER A 593 18.26 -63.06 3.95
CA SER A 593 19.71 -62.85 4.02
C SER A 593 20.10 -61.73 5.00
N LYS A 594 19.25 -60.69 5.12
CA LYS A 594 19.49 -59.46 5.91
C LYS A 594 19.50 -59.68 7.43
N LYS A 595 20.03 -58.68 8.14
CA LYS A 595 20.13 -58.63 9.61
C LYS A 595 18.96 -57.92 10.31
N GLY A 596 18.18 -57.13 9.58
CA GLY A 596 17.10 -56.31 10.15
C GLY A 596 16.02 -57.07 10.92
N PHE A 597 15.20 -56.30 11.62
CA PHE A 597 14.07 -56.80 12.38
C PHE A 597 12.94 -57.23 11.45
N ARG A 598 12.21 -58.27 11.85
CA ARG A 598 11.11 -58.85 11.10
C ARG A 598 10.15 -59.61 12.02
N LEU A 599 8.99 -59.98 11.50
CA LEU A 599 8.11 -60.98 12.11
C LEU A 599 8.80 -62.36 12.13
N PRO A 600 8.51 -63.21 13.14
CA PRO A 600 8.88 -64.61 13.13
C PRO A 600 8.19 -65.33 11.96
N THR A 601 8.83 -66.38 11.44
CA THR A 601 8.08 -67.40 10.70
C THR A 601 7.31 -68.29 11.68
N GLU A 602 6.22 -68.93 11.25
CA GLU A 602 5.41 -69.77 12.14
C GLU A 602 6.23 -70.91 12.78
N ALA A 603 7.27 -71.38 12.07
CA ALA A 603 8.22 -72.38 12.56
C ALA A 603 9.17 -71.83 13.63
N GLU A 604 9.67 -70.61 13.48
CA GLU A 604 10.47 -69.93 14.52
C GLU A 604 9.62 -69.66 15.75
N TRP A 605 8.40 -69.15 15.55
CA TRP A 605 7.46 -68.90 16.64
C TRP A 605 7.15 -70.18 17.43
N GLU A 606 6.73 -71.26 16.76
CA GLU A 606 6.35 -72.50 17.44
C GLU A 606 7.54 -73.19 18.10
N TYR A 607 8.73 -73.15 17.50
CA TYR A 607 9.93 -73.70 18.12
C TYR A 607 10.28 -72.95 19.42
N ALA A 608 10.32 -71.62 19.36
CA ALA A 608 10.61 -70.78 20.51
C ALA A 608 9.53 -70.87 21.60
N ALA A 609 8.26 -71.02 21.23
CA ALA A 609 7.15 -71.21 22.16
C ALA A 609 7.18 -72.58 22.86
N ARG A 610 7.72 -73.62 22.23
CA ARG A 610 7.69 -74.99 22.76
C ARG A 610 9.01 -75.48 23.35
N TYR A 611 10.14 -74.82 23.11
CA TYR A 611 11.45 -75.31 23.53
C TYR A 611 11.57 -75.58 25.04
N GLN A 612 11.97 -76.81 25.41
CA GLN A 612 12.28 -77.20 26.78
C GLN A 612 13.71 -77.75 26.98
N GLY A 613 14.53 -77.78 25.93
CA GLY A 613 15.86 -78.39 25.97
C GLY A 613 15.77 -79.89 26.26
N ALA A 614 16.48 -80.39 27.27
CA ALA A 614 16.47 -81.81 27.64
C ALA A 614 15.33 -82.21 28.61
N ASP A 615 14.38 -81.31 28.89
CA ASP A 615 13.34 -81.52 29.90
C ASP A 615 12.09 -82.16 29.29
N SER A 616 11.77 -83.40 29.70
CA SER A 616 10.62 -84.15 29.20
C SER A 616 9.29 -83.78 29.88
N THR A 617 9.29 -82.87 30.85
CA THR A 617 8.09 -82.51 31.62
C THR A 617 7.04 -81.86 30.73
N ASN A 618 5.94 -82.56 30.51
CA ASN A 618 4.87 -82.13 29.59
C ASN A 618 5.34 -81.83 28.15
N ALA A 619 6.30 -82.62 27.66
CA ALA A 619 6.91 -82.45 26.34
C ALA A 619 6.96 -83.75 25.52
N GLU A 620 7.23 -83.60 24.23
CA GLU A 620 7.53 -84.67 23.27
C GLU A 620 9.00 -84.58 22.83
N ASN A 621 9.61 -85.72 22.53
CA ASN A 621 11.00 -85.81 22.06
C ASN A 621 11.05 -85.64 20.53
N TYR A 622 11.71 -84.59 20.05
CA TYR A 622 11.90 -84.30 18.62
C TYR A 622 13.29 -84.67 18.10
N GLY A 623 14.00 -85.55 18.82
CA GLY A 623 15.36 -85.99 18.51
C GLY A 623 16.44 -85.03 19.02
N ASN A 624 17.71 -85.39 18.81
CA ASN A 624 18.87 -84.54 19.13
C ASN A 624 18.95 -84.02 20.58
N GLY A 625 18.28 -84.67 21.54
CA GLY A 625 18.19 -84.23 22.93
C GLY A 625 17.22 -83.07 23.16
N ILE A 626 16.37 -82.74 22.18
CA ILE A 626 15.42 -81.63 22.21
C ILE A 626 14.01 -82.15 22.50
N TYR A 627 13.44 -81.62 23.57
CA TYR A 627 12.05 -81.76 23.94
C TYR A 627 11.29 -80.47 23.64
N LEU A 628 10.09 -80.62 23.08
CA LEU A 628 9.16 -79.53 22.83
C LEU A 628 7.88 -79.76 23.65
N THR A 629 7.44 -78.75 24.41
CA THR A 629 6.14 -78.71 25.10
C THR A 629 5.03 -79.19 24.16
N LYS A 630 4.06 -79.95 24.70
CA LYS A 630 2.97 -80.50 23.90
C LYS A 630 2.11 -79.44 23.23
N LEU A 631 1.52 -79.80 22.09
CA LEU A 631 0.65 -78.94 21.28
C LEU A 631 -0.60 -78.46 22.03
N ASP A 632 -1.08 -79.24 23.01
CA ASP A 632 -2.26 -78.97 23.86
C ASP A 632 -1.96 -78.07 25.08
N SER A 633 -0.76 -77.52 25.16
CA SER A 633 -0.21 -76.86 26.35
C SER A 633 0.25 -75.44 26.04
N ALA A 634 0.18 -74.54 27.03
CA ALA A 634 0.78 -73.20 26.96
C ALA A 634 2.32 -73.26 27.01
N SER A 635 2.97 -72.22 26.50
CA SER A 635 4.42 -72.07 26.53
C SER A 635 4.95 -72.09 27.97
N GLY A 636 5.98 -72.90 28.23
CA GLY A 636 6.55 -73.03 29.59
C GLY A 636 5.64 -73.73 30.62
N SER A 637 4.49 -74.28 30.22
CA SER A 637 3.57 -75.00 31.11
C SER A 637 4.01 -76.44 31.37
N VAL A 638 4.05 -76.84 32.65
CA VAL A 638 4.30 -78.22 33.07
C VAL A 638 3.05 -79.11 33.07
N LYS A 639 1.89 -78.58 32.62
CA LYS A 639 0.62 -79.31 32.46
C LYS A 639 -0.11 -78.95 31.14
N PRO A 640 -0.95 -79.83 30.60
CA PRO A 640 -1.84 -79.49 29.48
C PRO A 640 -2.90 -78.47 29.87
N ILE A 641 -3.40 -77.71 28.90
CA ILE A 641 -4.56 -76.84 29.09
C ILE A 641 -5.82 -77.70 29.24
N GLY A 642 -6.75 -77.31 30.11
CA GLY A 642 -8.05 -77.97 30.25
C GLY A 642 -8.91 -77.85 28.98
N PHE A 643 -9.39 -78.97 28.42
CA PHE A 643 -10.27 -78.95 27.23
C PHE A 643 -11.35 -80.05 27.21
N GLN A 644 -12.43 -79.79 26.47
CA GLN A 644 -13.58 -80.67 26.30
C GLN A 644 -13.19 -82.02 25.70
N GLY A 645 -13.54 -83.10 26.40
CA GLY A 645 -13.25 -84.48 25.96
C GLY A 645 -11.87 -85.00 26.35
N MET A 646 -11.03 -84.19 27.02
CA MET A 646 -9.85 -84.72 27.69
C MET A 646 -10.22 -85.53 28.94
N THR A 647 -9.28 -86.34 29.43
CA THR A 647 -9.24 -86.74 30.84
C THR A 647 -8.06 -86.02 31.49
N PRO A 648 -8.24 -85.26 32.59
CA PRO A 648 -7.13 -84.65 33.31
C PRO A 648 -6.05 -85.68 33.72
N PRO A 649 -4.76 -85.30 33.75
CA PRO A 649 -3.69 -86.17 34.22
C PRO A 649 -3.95 -86.70 35.65
N THR A 650 -3.39 -87.87 35.98
CA THR A 650 -3.61 -88.51 37.28
C THR A 650 -3.15 -87.63 38.45
N GLY A 651 -4.12 -87.16 39.25
CA GLY A 651 -3.90 -86.26 40.39
C GLY A 651 -4.28 -84.80 40.13
N GLU A 652 -4.61 -84.45 38.88
CA GLU A 652 -4.98 -83.09 38.47
C GLU A 652 -6.50 -82.93 38.26
N THR A 653 -7.02 -81.73 38.48
CA THR A 653 -8.37 -81.28 38.13
C THR A 653 -8.32 -80.14 37.10
N TYR A 654 -9.45 -79.79 36.46
CA TYR A 654 -9.48 -78.69 35.49
C TYR A 654 -9.03 -77.34 36.09
N GLU A 655 -9.34 -77.09 37.36
CA GLU A 655 -8.85 -75.93 38.13
C GLU A 655 -7.32 -75.92 38.20
N THR A 656 -6.69 -77.06 38.55
CA THR A 656 -5.23 -77.15 38.67
C THR A 656 -4.48 -77.10 37.33
N LEU A 657 -5.16 -77.37 36.22
CA LEU A 657 -4.67 -77.13 34.85
C LEU A 657 -4.80 -75.64 34.50
N ARG A 658 -5.92 -75.00 34.87
CA ARG A 658 -6.14 -73.55 34.72
C ARG A 658 -5.12 -72.75 35.53
N ASP A 659 -4.86 -73.11 36.78
CA ASP A 659 -3.90 -72.43 37.66
C ASP A 659 -2.49 -72.44 37.08
N GLU A 660 -2.04 -73.60 36.59
CA GLU A 660 -0.74 -73.74 35.92
C GLU A 660 -0.70 -72.98 34.58
N THR A 661 -1.79 -72.98 33.80
CA THR A 661 -1.87 -72.15 32.60
C THR A 661 -1.79 -70.65 32.96
N ALA A 662 -2.46 -70.21 34.02
CA ALA A 662 -2.48 -68.83 34.50
C ALA A 662 -1.16 -68.38 35.16
N ARG A 663 -0.23 -69.31 35.43
CA ARG A 663 1.16 -69.00 35.81
C ARG A 663 1.99 -68.46 34.64
N VAL A 664 1.71 -68.94 33.42
CA VAL A 664 2.50 -68.65 32.20
C VAL A 664 1.75 -67.81 31.15
N ALA A 665 0.43 -67.69 31.24
CA ALA A 665 -0.41 -67.05 30.23
C ALA A 665 -1.45 -66.08 30.83
N ILE A 666 -1.89 -65.13 29.99
CA ILE A 666 -2.95 -64.14 30.29
C ILE A 666 -4.17 -64.44 29.39
N PHE A 667 -5.25 -64.93 29.98
CA PHE A 667 -6.50 -65.33 29.30
C PHE A 667 -7.66 -65.22 30.28
N ASN A 668 -8.88 -64.93 29.82
CA ASN A 668 -10.03 -64.84 30.72
C ASN A 668 -10.93 -66.09 30.77
N LYS A 669 -11.12 -66.80 29.66
CA LYS A 669 -12.11 -67.90 29.56
C LYS A 669 -11.49 -69.28 29.42
N TRP A 670 -11.91 -70.21 30.27
CA TRP A 670 -11.36 -71.56 30.44
C TRP A 670 -12.44 -72.65 30.56
N TRP A 671 -12.00 -73.91 30.51
CA TRP A 671 -12.88 -75.08 30.52
C TRP A 671 -12.80 -75.84 31.86
N ASP A 672 -13.92 -75.94 32.57
CA ASP A 672 -14.07 -76.53 33.91
C ASP A 672 -14.49 -78.02 33.90
N GLY A 673 -14.93 -78.54 32.76
CA GLY A 673 -15.51 -79.88 32.65
C GLY A 673 -17.03 -79.98 32.79
N THR A 674 -17.76 -78.89 33.09
CA THR A 674 -19.24 -78.92 33.29
C THR A 674 -20.06 -78.87 32.00
N ALA A 675 -19.37 -78.89 30.85
CA ALA A 675 -19.88 -79.34 29.55
C ALA A 675 -20.95 -78.46 28.85
N THR A 676 -21.14 -77.20 29.24
CA THR A 676 -22.11 -76.29 28.56
C THR A 676 -21.51 -75.01 27.98
N ALA A 677 -20.50 -74.41 28.63
CA ALA A 677 -19.79 -73.22 28.15
C ALA A 677 -18.38 -73.14 28.75
N PHE A 678 -17.57 -72.18 28.28
CA PHE A 678 -16.35 -71.77 28.97
C PHE A 678 -16.70 -70.79 30.09
N VAL A 679 -16.04 -70.95 31.23
CA VAL A 679 -16.21 -70.12 32.43
C VAL A 679 -15.11 -69.06 32.54
N THR A 680 -15.43 -67.94 33.20
CA THR A 680 -14.49 -66.84 33.45
C THR A 680 -13.47 -67.22 34.54
N GLN A 681 -12.28 -66.60 34.53
CA GLN A 681 -11.36 -66.67 35.67
C GLN A 681 -11.94 -65.96 36.91
N THR A 682 -11.32 -66.19 38.08
CA THR A 682 -11.65 -65.48 39.32
C THR A 682 -10.34 -65.11 40.03
N PRO A 683 -9.94 -63.83 40.07
CA PRO A 683 -10.59 -62.68 39.42
C PRO A 683 -10.65 -62.79 37.88
N PRO A 684 -11.56 -62.08 37.20
CA PRO A 684 -11.60 -62.01 35.74
C PRO A 684 -10.38 -61.25 35.19
N VAL A 685 -10.01 -61.56 33.95
CA VAL A 685 -8.98 -60.83 33.18
C VAL A 685 -9.70 -59.91 32.18
N THR A 686 -9.77 -58.63 32.52
CA THR A 686 -10.60 -57.62 31.82
C THR A 686 -9.88 -56.79 30.76
N ASP A 687 -8.56 -56.88 30.69
CA ASP A 687 -7.69 -56.25 29.67
C ASP A 687 -6.38 -57.07 29.54
N ARG A 688 -5.52 -56.68 28.59
CA ARG A 688 -4.11 -57.08 28.48
C ARG A 688 -3.32 -56.67 29.74
N ALA A 689 -2.15 -57.27 29.96
CA ALA A 689 -1.27 -56.90 31.06
C ALA A 689 0.13 -56.50 30.57
N ASN A 690 0.87 -55.78 31.41
CA ASN A 690 2.28 -55.47 31.20
C ASN A 690 3.05 -56.75 30.83
N VAL A 691 3.91 -56.65 29.82
CA VAL A 691 4.72 -57.78 29.35
C VAL A 691 5.64 -58.30 30.46
N GLY A 692 5.90 -59.60 30.49
CA GLY A 692 6.72 -60.23 31.53
C GLY A 692 6.03 -60.40 32.88
N SER A 693 4.75 -60.03 33.02
CA SER A 693 3.96 -60.27 34.25
C SER A 693 3.66 -61.76 34.51
N LYS A 694 3.97 -62.65 33.55
CA LYS A 694 3.86 -64.12 33.66
C LYS A 694 5.22 -64.81 33.60
N ALA A 695 5.27 -66.02 34.15
CA ALA A 695 6.49 -66.81 34.22
C ALA A 695 6.95 -67.25 32.82
N ALA A 696 8.22 -66.96 32.51
CA ALA A 696 8.84 -67.28 31.23
C ALA A 696 8.93 -68.79 30.94
N ASN A 697 9.07 -69.12 29.65
CA ASN A 697 9.43 -70.46 29.18
C ASN A 697 10.94 -70.75 29.32
N LYS A 698 11.41 -71.93 28.87
CA LYS A 698 12.80 -72.39 29.03
C LYS A 698 13.85 -71.50 28.35
N LEU A 699 13.47 -70.70 27.35
CA LEU A 699 14.34 -69.73 26.67
C LEU A 699 14.33 -68.35 27.35
N GLY A 700 13.54 -68.15 28.41
CA GLY A 700 13.35 -66.85 29.06
C GLY A 700 12.29 -65.97 28.38
N LEU A 701 11.52 -66.51 27.42
CA LEU A 701 10.45 -65.77 26.73
C LEU A 701 9.18 -65.76 27.56
N CYS A 702 8.60 -64.57 27.74
CA CYS A 702 7.28 -64.37 28.35
C CYS A 702 6.21 -64.21 27.26
N ASP A 703 4.96 -64.45 27.66
CA ASP A 703 3.75 -64.07 26.91
C ASP A 703 3.61 -64.72 25.52
N MET A 704 4.41 -65.75 25.20
CA MET A 704 4.24 -66.67 24.07
C MET A 704 2.92 -67.48 24.11
N SER A 705 2.01 -67.16 25.04
CA SER A 705 0.71 -67.80 25.26
C SER A 705 -0.19 -66.83 26.03
N GLY A 706 -1.36 -66.49 25.47
CA GLY A 706 -2.22 -65.43 26.02
C GLY A 706 -1.71 -64.03 25.68
N ASN A 707 -2.08 -63.06 26.52
CA ASN A 707 -1.84 -61.62 26.34
C ASN A 707 -2.37 -61.11 24.99
N VAL A 708 -1.56 -60.86 23.95
CA VAL A 708 -2.07 -60.61 22.59
C VAL A 708 -1.54 -61.60 21.55
N ALA A 709 -2.39 -61.93 20.57
CA ALA A 709 -2.10 -62.95 19.59
C ALA A 709 -1.11 -62.43 18.55
N GLU A 710 0.03 -63.09 18.39
CA GLU A 710 1.16 -62.57 17.63
C GLU A 710 1.04 -62.84 16.12
N TRP A 711 1.23 -61.78 15.32
CA TRP A 711 1.40 -61.88 13.87
C TRP A 711 2.70 -62.62 13.49
N CYS A 712 2.60 -63.58 12.57
CA CYS A 712 3.73 -64.24 11.91
C CYS A 712 3.83 -63.81 10.43
N TRP A 713 4.99 -64.01 9.82
CA TRP A 713 5.24 -63.70 8.41
C TRP A 713 4.38 -64.53 7.43
N ASP A 714 4.18 -65.82 7.75
CA ASP A 714 3.63 -66.83 6.86
C ASP A 714 2.19 -66.56 6.35
N LEU A 715 1.93 -66.98 5.10
CA LEU A 715 0.58 -67.15 4.59
C LEU A 715 -0.10 -68.35 5.26
N TYR A 716 -1.28 -68.11 5.85
CA TYR A 716 -2.06 -69.19 6.45
C TYR A 716 -2.60 -70.16 5.38
N LYS A 717 -2.23 -71.42 5.53
CA LYS A 717 -2.82 -72.57 4.82
C LYS A 717 -3.48 -73.47 5.84
N ALA A 718 -4.70 -73.93 5.52
CA ALA A 718 -5.51 -74.77 6.42
C ALA A 718 -4.79 -76.09 6.78
N THR A 719 -4.00 -76.63 5.86
CA THR A 719 -3.07 -77.74 6.10
C THR A 719 -1.63 -77.28 5.93
N VAL A 720 -0.74 -77.81 6.77
CA VAL A 720 0.71 -77.70 6.62
C VAL A 720 1.17 -78.75 5.61
N THR A 721 1.99 -78.37 4.64
CA THR A 721 2.58 -79.31 3.67
C THR A 721 3.88 -79.91 4.20
N SER A 722 4.28 -81.07 3.67
CA SER A 722 5.56 -81.74 3.96
C SER A 722 6.80 -81.01 3.40
N SER A 723 6.71 -79.70 3.13
CA SER A 723 7.83 -78.89 2.67
C SER A 723 8.84 -78.67 3.78
N THR A 724 10.13 -78.79 3.45
CA THR A 724 11.24 -78.44 4.36
C THR A 724 11.45 -76.93 4.48
N ASP A 725 10.78 -76.14 3.65
CA ASP A 725 10.80 -74.68 3.69
C ASP A 725 10.19 -74.16 5.01
N ALA A 726 10.97 -73.33 5.70
CA ALA A 726 10.62 -72.61 6.93
C ALA A 726 10.77 -71.08 6.76
N TYR A 727 11.16 -70.63 5.56
CA TYR A 727 11.56 -69.27 5.21
C TYR A 727 10.93 -68.85 3.86
N PRO A 728 9.58 -68.83 3.76
CA PRO A 728 8.89 -68.58 2.50
C PRO A 728 9.08 -67.12 2.06
N ALA A 729 10.12 -66.85 1.27
CA ALA A 729 10.58 -65.49 0.97
C ALA A 729 9.57 -64.62 0.19
N GLY A 730 8.58 -65.22 -0.48
CA GLY A 730 7.67 -64.52 -1.39
C GLY A 730 8.29 -64.33 -2.79
N PRO A 731 7.71 -63.45 -3.64
CA PRO A 731 6.54 -62.61 -3.36
C PRO A 731 5.26 -63.43 -3.15
N PHE A 732 4.30 -62.81 -2.49
CA PHE A 732 2.96 -63.35 -2.28
C PHE A 732 1.94 -62.66 -3.21
N PRO A 733 0.71 -63.18 -3.34
CA PRO A 733 -0.29 -62.57 -4.22
C PRO A 733 -0.63 -61.14 -3.80
N ASN A 734 -0.72 -60.22 -4.79
CA ASN A 734 -1.00 -58.81 -4.54
C ASN A 734 -2.51 -58.54 -4.33
N TYR A 735 -3.05 -59.08 -3.25
CA TYR A 735 -4.40 -58.83 -2.71
C TYR A 735 -4.42 -59.22 -1.23
N ASP A 736 -5.42 -58.77 -0.47
CA ASP A 736 -5.45 -58.93 0.99
C ASP A 736 -5.29 -60.40 1.44
N THR A 737 -4.11 -60.67 2.00
CA THR A 737 -3.61 -62.01 2.28
C THR A 737 -4.08 -62.53 3.64
N LYS A 738 -4.25 -63.84 3.78
CA LYS A 738 -4.49 -64.46 5.09
C LYS A 738 -3.16 -64.78 5.74
N ARG A 739 -2.83 -64.10 6.85
CA ARG A 739 -1.56 -64.23 7.56
C ARG A 739 -1.73 -65.03 8.85
N VAL A 740 -0.68 -65.77 9.21
CA VAL A 740 -0.68 -66.61 10.40
C VAL A 740 -0.69 -65.76 11.67
N VAL A 741 -1.46 -66.23 12.66
CA VAL A 741 -1.58 -65.66 14.01
C VAL A 741 -1.40 -66.79 15.03
N ARG A 742 -0.60 -66.57 16.08
CA ARG A 742 -0.31 -67.54 17.15
C ARG A 742 -0.51 -66.92 18.54
N GLY A 743 -0.04 -67.56 19.61
CA GLY A 743 -0.09 -67.04 21.00
C GLY A 743 -1.44 -67.12 21.71
N GLY A 744 -2.56 -66.76 21.06
CA GLY A 744 -3.83 -66.57 21.76
C GLY A 744 -3.90 -65.21 22.47
N ASN A 745 -4.90 -64.97 23.31
CA ASN A 745 -5.12 -63.62 23.86
C ASN A 745 -5.90 -63.59 25.19
N TRP A 746 -5.90 -62.40 25.81
CA TRP A 746 -6.53 -62.10 27.10
C TRP A 746 -8.07 -62.17 27.09
N SER A 747 -8.73 -61.97 25.94
CA SER A 747 -10.05 -61.31 25.84
C SER A 747 -11.24 -61.96 26.53
N GLU A 748 -12.08 -61.10 27.14
CA GLU A 748 -13.43 -61.44 27.63
C GLU A 748 -14.38 -61.90 26.51
N SER A 749 -14.28 -61.33 25.30
CA SER A 749 -15.22 -61.61 24.20
C SER A 749 -14.94 -62.96 23.53
N THR A 750 -13.69 -63.41 23.55
CA THR A 750 -13.27 -64.67 22.93
C THR A 750 -13.67 -65.86 23.80
N GLY A 751 -14.78 -66.50 23.43
CA GLY A 751 -15.32 -67.65 24.17
C GLY A 751 -14.39 -68.86 24.30
N GLN A 752 -13.30 -68.94 23.52
CA GLN A 752 -12.32 -70.04 23.53
C GLN A 752 -10.89 -69.58 23.92
N ALA A 753 -10.74 -68.46 24.64
CA ALA A 753 -9.45 -67.78 24.85
C ALA A 753 -8.29 -68.71 25.27
N VAL A 754 -8.50 -69.60 26.26
CA VAL A 754 -7.44 -70.53 26.71
C VAL A 754 -7.06 -71.58 25.65
N TYR A 755 -7.96 -71.97 24.73
CA TYR A 755 -7.60 -72.91 23.65
C TYR A 755 -6.69 -72.24 22.61
N ASP A 756 -6.79 -70.93 22.42
CA ASP A 756 -5.88 -70.20 21.54
C ASP A 756 -4.48 -70.04 22.16
N CYS A 757 -4.37 -70.17 23.48
CA CYS A 757 -3.11 -70.19 24.23
C CYS A 757 -2.34 -71.51 24.10
N MET A 758 -2.89 -72.51 23.40
CA MET A 758 -2.19 -73.76 23.11
C MET A 758 -1.09 -73.53 22.07
N THR A 759 0.15 -73.94 22.37
CA THR A 759 1.29 -73.73 21.47
C THR A 759 1.09 -74.33 20.06
N GLY A 760 0.30 -75.41 19.93
CA GLY A 760 -0.05 -76.01 18.64
C GLY A 760 -1.16 -75.28 17.85
N LYS A 761 -1.83 -74.28 18.43
CA LYS A 761 -3.01 -73.64 17.83
C LYS A 761 -2.64 -72.57 16.80
N ARG A 762 -2.89 -72.91 15.54
CA ARG A 762 -2.72 -72.05 14.37
C ARG A 762 -4.00 -71.25 14.13
N LYS A 763 -3.90 -69.93 14.06
CA LYS A 763 -4.99 -69.03 13.63
C LYS A 763 -4.55 -68.15 12.46
N MET A 764 -5.47 -67.34 11.96
CA MET A 764 -5.22 -66.35 10.93
C MET A 764 -6.17 -65.17 11.05
N ASN A 765 -5.77 -64.05 10.49
CA ASN A 765 -6.69 -63.01 10.02
C ASN A 765 -6.17 -62.46 8.68
N TYR A 766 -6.94 -61.58 8.03
CA TYR A 766 -6.49 -60.87 6.84
C TYR A 766 -5.45 -59.80 7.20
N SER A 767 -4.49 -59.56 6.31
CA SER A 767 -3.36 -58.65 6.50
C SER A 767 -3.77 -57.19 6.72
N SER A 768 -4.92 -56.77 6.21
CA SER A 768 -5.50 -55.43 6.43
C SER A 768 -6.10 -55.18 7.82
N GLN A 769 -6.33 -56.22 8.62
CA GLN A 769 -7.23 -56.14 9.78
C GLN A 769 -6.48 -55.92 11.10
N ALA A 770 -6.81 -54.83 11.79
CA ALA A 770 -6.45 -54.57 13.18
C ALA A 770 -7.56 -55.07 14.14
N ASP A 771 -7.23 -55.42 15.38
CA ASP A 771 -8.16 -55.50 16.53
C ASP A 771 -7.38 -55.47 17.88
N PRO A 772 -8.01 -55.19 19.05
CA PRO A 772 -7.32 -55.03 20.34
C PRO A 772 -6.67 -56.31 20.90
N ILE A 773 -6.80 -57.45 20.21
CA ILE A 773 -6.32 -58.76 20.68
C ILE A 773 -5.15 -59.30 19.84
N ARG A 774 -4.61 -58.52 18.88
CA ARG A 774 -3.43 -58.89 18.09
C ARG A 774 -2.33 -57.84 18.15
N GLY A 775 -1.14 -58.32 18.48
CA GLY A 775 0.13 -57.60 18.41
C GLY A 775 1.17 -58.41 17.63
N PHE A 776 2.44 -58.23 17.95
CA PHE A 776 3.53 -58.96 17.33
C PHE A 776 4.79 -58.99 18.20
N ARG A 777 5.76 -59.79 17.76
CA ARG A 777 7.07 -59.97 18.36
C ARG A 777 8.13 -59.86 17.27
N LEU A 778 9.31 -59.36 17.62
CA LEU A 778 10.43 -59.24 16.69
C LEU A 778 11.29 -60.50 16.68
N VAL A 779 11.81 -60.85 15.51
CA VAL A 779 13.02 -61.68 15.38
C VAL A 779 14.03 -60.99 14.45
N TRP A 780 15.31 -61.29 14.64
CA TRP A 780 16.41 -60.75 13.86
C TRP A 780 17.62 -61.71 13.87
N LYS A 781 18.67 -61.37 13.13
CA LYS A 781 19.93 -62.15 13.12
C LYS A 781 20.97 -61.59 14.08
N GLU A 782 21.99 -62.40 14.33
CA GLU A 782 23.29 -61.93 14.84
C GLU A 782 24.17 -61.34 13.72
#